data_AF-A0A0M3QGU1-F1
#
_entry.id   AF-A0A0M3QGU1-F1
#
_cell.length_a   1.000
_cell.length_b   1.000
_cell.length_c   1.000
_cell.angle_alpha   90.00
_cell.angle_beta   90.00
_cell.angle_gamma   90.00
#
_symmetry.space_group_name_H-M   'P 1'
#
loop_
_entity.id
_entity.type
_entity.pdbx_description
1 polymer ?
#
loop_
_entity_poly.entity_id
_entity_poly.type
_entity_poly.pdbx_seq_one_letter_code
_entity_poly.pdbx_strand_id
1 'polypeptide(L)'
;MPIHLRPRSDWAQHVAEDPRIPLLMVRLGKTAAGVEKYAETATANENSWEPWTGGVFIHHRGEGTFRPESEGDCQREIARAWASGFFDVDDIHYNFLVCPHGQIYEGRGYRRAEGNAPGYVNGVGRNTGFYSICGLLRSQDAPAKAMRDSIKNLIWHLRAEVSASKRAGGLLLPHSLGYDTECPGNLTSYAAARSEMDPGMPVAGKEPDGLQIISRSQWGARPPRDEDRVTPSQRTGFAVHYSAGPTSQTPRAIQNYHMDGNGWWDIGYNFLVDRSGRIFEGRGWMTVGAHAKDYNTSHFGVCFIGRDGDATQAAKNSIRSLYFKANDYAGKTLTRTYHSAIGSTQCPGNDLRTWVRNGMPGTTYPIVGGSPVYNGEPPGDGSAGGLTDVRSIASQQRAVNGLGYTPPLDVDGLFGPLTNTGVKWLQTKVGVSADGLWGPLTEAAYVAYNGGGGSDGGLTTIRTAAAQQRAVNGLGYTPPLDVDGVFGPLTESGVKWLQTKVGVGADGLWGPATEAAYVAHTGGSANADGGLTTIRSVTAQQYAVNGLGHTPKLDVDGLFGPRTEAGVKWLQTKVGVDPDGLWGPATEAAYDRYEGGAGLTVDGTFGPATVTALQYAIGASADGVWGPESKRALQQHLNTWADAGLIVDGDTGPATVKAMQRHLNTMTGAGLTVDGDWGTGTTKALQTALNQGRF
;
A
#
# COMPACT_ATOMS: atom_id res chain seq x y z
N MET A 1 -14.24 -9.37 16.98
CA MET A 1 -14.61 -10.20 15.81
C MET A 1 -15.96 -10.82 16.11
N PRO A 2 -16.87 -11.09 15.14
CA PRO A 2 -17.84 -12.13 15.38
C PRO A 2 -17.01 -13.39 15.59
N ILE A 3 -17.11 -13.96 16.78
CA ILE A 3 -16.39 -15.18 17.09
C ILE A 3 -16.93 -16.30 16.22
N HIS A 4 -16.04 -17.16 15.71
CA HIS A 4 -16.46 -18.45 15.19
C HIS A 4 -16.51 -19.42 16.36
N LEU A 5 -17.68 -19.50 16.99
CA LEU A 5 -17.92 -20.43 18.08
C LEU A 5 -18.20 -21.81 17.49
N ARG A 6 -17.30 -22.76 17.75
CA ARG A 6 -17.46 -24.16 17.37
C ARG A 6 -18.43 -24.85 18.32
N PRO A 7 -19.47 -25.52 17.80
CA PRO A 7 -20.50 -26.15 18.62
C PRO A 7 -19.97 -27.36 19.37
N ARG A 8 -20.75 -27.84 20.36
CA ARG A 8 -20.40 -29.04 21.14
C ARG A 8 -20.24 -30.30 20.29
N SER A 9 -20.97 -30.39 19.17
CA SER A 9 -20.88 -31.51 18.22
C SER A 9 -19.45 -31.74 17.71
N ASP A 10 -18.64 -30.68 17.60
CA ASP A 10 -17.28 -30.77 17.09
C ASP A 10 -16.36 -31.58 18.01
N TRP A 11 -16.59 -31.54 19.33
CA TRP A 11 -15.75 -32.24 20.32
C TRP A 11 -16.46 -33.41 21.01
N ALA A 12 -17.80 -33.42 21.08
CA ALA A 12 -18.57 -34.45 21.77
C ALA A 12 -18.37 -35.86 21.18
N GLN A 13 -18.12 -35.95 19.87
CA GLN A 13 -17.79 -37.22 19.20
C GLN A 13 -16.54 -37.90 19.75
N HIS A 14 -15.60 -37.13 20.34
CA HIS A 14 -14.37 -37.68 20.91
C HIS A 14 -14.53 -38.15 22.35
N VAL A 15 -15.71 -37.98 22.96
CA VAL A 15 -15.98 -38.41 24.33
C VAL A 15 -15.85 -39.93 24.46
N ALA A 16 -16.27 -40.69 23.46
CA ALA A 16 -16.12 -42.15 23.44
C ALA A 16 -14.67 -42.63 23.47
N GLU A 17 -13.71 -41.77 23.13
CA GLU A 17 -12.28 -42.08 23.18
C GLU A 17 -11.70 -41.95 24.59
N ASP A 18 -12.46 -41.39 25.54
CA ASP A 18 -11.98 -41.19 26.91
C ASP A 18 -12.01 -42.49 27.73
N PRO A 19 -10.93 -42.83 28.46
CA PRO A 19 -10.88 -44.04 29.29
C PRO A 19 -11.98 -44.15 30.37
N ARG A 20 -12.63 -43.04 30.74
CA ARG A 20 -13.69 -43.02 31.77
C ARG A 20 -15.07 -43.34 31.22
N ILE A 21 -15.21 -43.58 29.92
CA ILE A 21 -16.48 -43.89 29.28
C ILE A 21 -17.26 -45.04 29.93
N PRO A 22 -16.65 -46.16 30.33
CA PRO A 22 -17.37 -47.20 31.08
C PRO A 22 -18.04 -46.69 32.35
N LEU A 23 -17.37 -45.82 33.12
CA LEU A 23 -17.92 -45.24 34.35
C LEU A 23 -19.06 -44.26 34.03
N LEU A 24 -18.92 -43.47 32.97
CA LEU A 24 -19.94 -42.52 32.52
C LEU A 24 -21.21 -43.24 32.05
N MET A 25 -21.06 -44.33 31.29
CA MET A 25 -22.17 -45.16 30.82
C MET A 25 -22.98 -45.74 31.99
N VAL A 26 -22.28 -46.23 33.04
CA VAL A 26 -22.92 -46.73 34.27
C VAL A 26 -23.66 -45.60 34.99
N ARG A 27 -23.03 -44.44 35.19
CA ARG A 27 -23.63 -43.30 35.89
C ARG A 27 -24.87 -42.75 35.16
N LEU A 28 -24.85 -42.71 33.82
CA LEU A 28 -25.93 -42.16 33.00
C LEU A 28 -27.00 -43.19 32.62
N GLY A 29 -26.74 -44.49 32.78
CA GLY A 29 -27.58 -45.55 32.23
C GLY A 29 -27.67 -45.48 30.69
N LYS A 30 -26.57 -45.16 30.01
CA LYS A 30 -26.51 -44.92 28.54
C LYS A 30 -25.43 -45.75 27.86
N THR A 31 -25.59 -45.97 26.56
CA THR A 31 -24.53 -46.52 25.68
C THR A 31 -23.48 -45.45 25.35
N ALA A 32 -22.33 -45.82 24.78
CA ALA A 32 -21.29 -44.88 24.37
C ALA A 32 -21.82 -43.77 23.43
N ALA A 33 -22.54 -44.15 22.36
CA ALA A 33 -23.26 -43.20 21.50
C ALA A 33 -24.30 -42.35 22.26
N GLY A 34 -24.93 -42.92 23.29
CA GLY A 34 -25.82 -42.18 24.18
C GLY A 34 -25.08 -41.16 25.05
N VAL A 35 -23.83 -41.43 25.45
CA VAL A 35 -22.96 -40.51 26.19
C VAL A 35 -22.46 -39.40 25.28
N GLU A 36 -22.04 -39.67 24.05
CA GLU A 36 -21.68 -38.64 23.05
C GLU A 36 -22.84 -37.67 22.82
N LYS A 37 -24.05 -38.20 22.56
CA LYS A 37 -25.26 -37.39 22.39
C LYS A 37 -25.61 -36.60 23.66
N TYR A 38 -25.33 -37.16 24.83
CA TYR A 38 -25.48 -36.42 26.08
C TYR A 38 -24.46 -35.30 26.19
N ALA A 39 -23.19 -35.54 25.85
CA ALA A 39 -22.16 -34.51 25.84
C ALA A 39 -22.44 -33.41 24.80
N GLU A 40 -23.11 -33.73 23.69
CA GLU A 40 -23.55 -32.73 22.70
C GLU A 40 -24.67 -31.82 23.23
N THR A 41 -25.52 -32.34 24.12
CA THR A 41 -26.75 -31.66 24.56
C THR A 41 -26.64 -31.15 26.00
N ALA A 42 -26.91 -29.87 26.24
CA ALA A 42 -26.91 -29.33 27.60
C ALA A 42 -28.15 -29.83 28.37
N THR A 43 -27.96 -30.50 29.52
CA THR A 43 -29.05 -31.23 30.22
C THR A 43 -29.49 -30.70 31.58
N ALA A 44 -28.66 -29.96 32.33
CA ALA A 44 -29.02 -29.43 33.66
C ALA A 44 -29.97 -28.20 33.69
N ASN A 45 -30.47 -27.87 34.87
CA ASN A 45 -31.37 -26.72 35.07
C ASN A 45 -30.67 -25.37 34.80
N GLU A 46 -31.41 -24.46 34.17
CA GLU A 46 -31.04 -23.05 34.01
C GLU A 46 -31.19 -22.34 35.35
N ASN A 47 -30.25 -22.54 36.27
CA ASN A 47 -30.21 -21.75 37.51
C ASN A 47 -30.14 -20.25 37.15
N SER A 48 -30.71 -19.39 38.00
CA SER A 48 -30.64 -17.93 37.85
C SER A 48 -29.18 -17.49 37.72
N TRP A 49 -28.80 -17.06 36.53
CA TRP A 49 -27.44 -16.69 36.17
C TRP A 49 -27.43 -15.32 35.53
N GLU A 50 -26.64 -14.43 36.13
CA GLU A 50 -26.61 -13.01 35.81
C GLU A 50 -25.15 -12.57 35.55
N PRO A 51 -24.57 -12.96 34.41
CA PRO A 51 -23.16 -12.71 34.11
C PRO A 51 -22.80 -11.22 34.05
N TRP A 52 -23.80 -10.35 33.96
CA TRP A 52 -23.62 -8.89 33.92
C TRP A 52 -23.14 -8.33 35.26
N THR A 53 -23.42 -9.02 36.37
CA THR A 53 -23.03 -8.61 37.73
C THR A 53 -21.53 -8.74 37.98
N GLY A 54 -20.85 -9.65 37.27
CA GLY A 54 -19.41 -9.90 37.40
C GLY A 54 -18.65 -9.62 36.11
N GLY A 55 -18.43 -10.68 35.32
CA GLY A 55 -17.60 -10.61 34.11
C GLY A 55 -17.05 -11.96 33.67
N VAL A 56 -15.73 -12.06 33.52
CA VAL A 56 -15.05 -13.25 33.00
C VAL A 56 -13.90 -13.69 33.91
N PHE A 57 -13.86 -14.97 34.24
CA PHE A 57 -12.69 -15.65 34.78
C PHE A 57 -11.87 -16.31 33.68
N ILE A 58 -10.56 -16.10 33.74
CA ILE A 58 -9.60 -16.80 32.90
C ILE A 58 -9.07 -18.01 33.66
N HIS A 59 -9.11 -19.15 32.96
CA HIS A 59 -8.64 -20.46 33.40
C HIS A 59 -7.60 -20.99 32.41
N HIS A 60 -6.82 -21.97 32.85
CA HIS A 60 -6.00 -22.84 31.99
C HIS A 60 -6.36 -24.30 32.28
N ARG A 61 -5.95 -25.22 31.40
CA ARG A 61 -6.18 -26.66 31.62
C ARG A 61 -5.26 -27.24 32.69
N GLY A 62 -4.01 -26.78 32.75
CA GLY A 62 -3.08 -26.96 33.85
C GLY A 62 -2.46 -28.33 34.08
N GLU A 63 -3.14 -29.42 33.75
CA GLU A 63 -2.62 -30.77 33.99
C GLU A 63 -2.41 -31.55 32.69
N GLY A 64 -1.29 -32.29 32.63
CA GLY A 64 -1.00 -33.27 31.58
C GLY A 64 0.17 -32.92 30.65
N THR A 65 0.55 -33.89 29.80
CA THR A 65 1.52 -33.73 28.71
C THR A 65 0.94 -33.02 27.48
N PHE A 66 -0.25 -32.42 27.62
CA PHE A 66 -1.02 -31.88 26.52
C PHE A 66 -0.28 -30.75 25.80
N ARG A 67 0.11 -31.03 24.56
CA ARG A 67 0.65 -30.08 23.58
C ARG A 67 -0.11 -30.31 22.28
N PRO A 68 -1.17 -29.53 22.00
CA PRO A 68 -1.96 -29.77 20.81
C PRO A 68 -1.16 -29.36 19.57
N GLU A 69 -0.93 -30.32 18.68
CA GLU A 69 -0.32 -30.07 17.37
C GLU A 69 -1.40 -29.94 16.28
N SER A 70 -2.63 -30.39 16.57
CA SER A 70 -3.76 -30.36 15.66
C SER A 70 -5.07 -29.89 16.32
N GLU A 71 -6.07 -29.55 15.50
CA GLU A 71 -7.43 -29.27 15.99
C GLU A 71 -8.08 -30.50 16.63
N GLY A 72 -7.79 -31.71 16.12
CA GLY A 72 -8.28 -32.97 16.70
C GLY A 72 -7.76 -33.20 18.12
N ASP A 73 -6.52 -32.79 18.41
CA ASP A 73 -5.98 -32.85 19.78
C ASP A 73 -6.73 -31.90 20.71
N CYS A 74 -7.09 -30.71 20.22
CA CYS A 74 -7.87 -29.74 20.97
C CYS A 74 -9.26 -30.29 21.29
N GLN A 75 -9.94 -30.89 20.31
CA GLN A 75 -11.26 -31.49 20.48
C GLN A 75 -11.24 -32.66 21.48
N ARG A 76 -10.25 -33.56 21.38
CA ARG A 76 -10.05 -34.65 22.35
C ARG A 76 -9.80 -34.13 23.77
N GLU A 77 -9.04 -33.06 23.91
CA GLU A 77 -8.78 -32.47 25.23
C GLU A 77 -10.02 -31.80 25.83
N ILE A 78 -10.86 -31.19 25.01
CA ILE A 78 -12.17 -30.68 25.46
C ILE A 78 -13.07 -31.83 25.91
N ALA A 79 -13.10 -32.94 25.17
CA ALA A 79 -13.84 -34.14 25.55
C ALA A 79 -13.34 -34.72 26.88
N ARG A 80 -12.01 -34.75 27.09
CA ARG A 80 -11.40 -35.14 28.37
C ARG A 80 -11.79 -34.19 29.51
N ALA A 81 -11.79 -32.88 29.25
CA ALA A 81 -12.21 -31.88 30.23
C ALA A 81 -13.68 -32.06 30.63
N TRP A 82 -14.55 -32.37 29.67
CA TRP A 82 -15.95 -32.71 29.92
C TRP A 82 -16.07 -33.97 30.77
N ALA A 83 -15.39 -35.07 30.40
CA ALA A 83 -15.42 -36.31 31.17
C ALA A 83 -14.86 -36.15 32.60
N SER A 84 -13.98 -35.16 32.85
CA SER A 84 -13.50 -34.83 34.19
C SER A 84 -14.57 -34.12 35.00
N GLY A 85 -15.10 -33.02 34.44
CA GLY A 85 -16.09 -32.24 35.16
C GLY A 85 -17.44 -32.93 35.29
N PHE A 86 -17.73 -33.93 34.47
CA PHE A 86 -18.99 -34.65 34.50
C PHE A 86 -19.29 -35.24 35.88
N PHE A 87 -18.29 -35.74 36.60
CA PHE A 87 -18.55 -36.35 37.90
C PHE A 87 -18.91 -35.33 38.99
N ASP A 88 -18.49 -34.08 38.82
CA ASP A 88 -18.61 -33.02 39.81
C ASP A 88 -19.83 -32.13 39.55
N VAL A 89 -20.05 -31.78 38.28
CA VAL A 89 -21.02 -30.76 37.88
C VAL A 89 -21.89 -31.18 36.70
N ASP A 90 -21.94 -32.49 36.43
CA ASP A 90 -22.72 -33.17 35.37
C ASP A 90 -22.52 -32.58 33.96
N ASP A 91 -21.42 -31.85 33.74
CA ASP A 91 -21.02 -31.24 32.48
C ASP A 91 -19.53 -30.79 32.55
N ILE A 92 -19.00 -30.21 31.49
CA ILE A 92 -17.70 -29.52 31.51
C ILE A 92 -17.75 -28.30 32.42
N HIS A 93 -16.67 -27.95 33.14
CA HIS A 93 -16.70 -26.80 34.06
C HIS A 93 -16.80 -25.43 33.36
N TYR A 94 -16.28 -25.33 32.14
CA TYR A 94 -16.03 -24.05 31.48
C TYR A 94 -17.13 -23.64 30.50
N ASN A 95 -17.41 -22.34 30.38
CA ASN A 95 -18.34 -21.82 29.37
C ASN A 95 -17.77 -21.95 27.97
N PHE A 96 -16.51 -21.55 27.81
CA PHE A 96 -15.80 -21.54 26.53
C PHE A 96 -14.38 -22.03 26.71
N LEU A 97 -13.85 -22.67 25.67
CA LEU A 97 -12.47 -23.16 25.62
C LEU A 97 -11.78 -22.60 24.39
N VAL A 98 -10.54 -22.13 24.55
CA VAL A 98 -9.76 -21.51 23.46
C VAL A 98 -8.46 -22.28 23.28
N CYS A 99 -8.23 -22.79 22.07
CA CYS A 99 -7.00 -23.52 21.77
C CYS A 99 -5.84 -22.57 21.42
N PRO A 100 -4.56 -23.04 21.48
CA PRO A 100 -3.41 -22.25 21.05
C PRO A 100 -3.49 -21.73 19.61
N HIS A 101 -4.22 -22.44 18.74
CA HIS A 101 -4.49 -22.05 17.35
C HIS A 101 -5.55 -20.93 17.20
N GLY A 102 -6.22 -20.52 18.28
CA GLY A 102 -7.22 -19.45 18.27
C GLY A 102 -8.67 -19.89 17.98
N GLN A 103 -8.95 -21.19 17.88
CA GLN A 103 -10.33 -21.66 17.79
C GLN A 103 -11.03 -21.56 19.14
N ILE A 104 -12.31 -21.19 19.10
CA ILE A 104 -13.17 -21.05 20.29
C ILE A 104 -14.22 -22.16 20.24
N TYR A 105 -14.28 -22.97 21.28
CA TYR A 105 -15.23 -24.06 21.41
C TYR A 105 -16.25 -23.79 22.50
N GLU A 106 -17.50 -24.16 22.23
CA GLU A 106 -18.59 -24.10 23.20
C GLU A 106 -18.44 -25.22 24.23
N GLY A 107 -18.36 -24.86 25.50
CA GLY A 107 -18.54 -25.77 26.64
C GLY A 107 -19.97 -25.65 27.16
N ARG A 108 -20.15 -25.07 28.35
CA ARG A 108 -21.48 -24.70 28.88
C ARG A 108 -22.17 -23.60 28.07
N GLY A 109 -21.39 -22.84 27.29
CA GLY A 109 -21.89 -21.78 26.41
C GLY A 109 -22.63 -20.66 27.15
N TYR A 110 -23.69 -20.15 26.53
CA TYR A 110 -24.54 -19.06 27.05
C TYR A 110 -25.69 -19.51 27.93
N ARG A 111 -25.75 -20.79 28.33
CA ARG A 111 -26.92 -21.34 29.02
C ARG A 111 -26.78 -21.31 30.54
N ARG A 112 -25.57 -21.49 31.09
CA ARG A 112 -25.34 -21.59 32.53
C ARG A 112 -24.04 -20.95 32.96
N ALA A 113 -23.93 -20.65 34.25
CA ALA A 113 -22.68 -20.22 34.87
C ALA A 113 -21.59 -21.30 34.84
N GLU A 114 -20.36 -20.88 35.16
CA GLU A 114 -19.25 -21.82 35.35
C GLU A 114 -19.57 -22.87 36.43
N GLY A 115 -19.05 -24.08 36.24
CA GLY A 115 -19.17 -25.18 37.20
C GLY A 115 -17.99 -25.28 38.15
N ASN A 116 -17.30 -24.19 38.46
CA ASN A 116 -16.07 -24.20 39.26
C ASN A 116 -16.35 -24.04 40.77
N ALA A 117 -15.29 -23.80 41.56
CA ALA A 117 -15.37 -23.73 43.01
C ALA A 117 -16.42 -22.70 43.50
N PRO A 118 -17.27 -23.07 44.47
CA PRO A 118 -18.24 -22.14 45.05
C PRO A 118 -17.52 -21.03 45.81
N GLY A 119 -18.03 -19.80 45.71
CA GLY A 119 -17.44 -18.65 46.39
C GLY A 119 -17.94 -17.31 45.85
N TYR A 120 -17.42 -16.24 46.45
CA TYR A 120 -17.77 -14.86 46.10
C TYR A 120 -16.51 -14.03 45.82
N VAL A 121 -16.61 -13.10 44.88
CA VAL A 121 -15.64 -12.01 44.68
C VAL A 121 -16.41 -10.71 44.70
N ASN A 122 -16.05 -9.81 45.61
CA ASN A 122 -16.72 -8.51 45.78
C ASN A 122 -18.25 -8.63 45.92
N GLY A 123 -18.73 -9.65 46.64
CA GLY A 123 -20.17 -9.91 46.82
C GLY A 123 -20.88 -10.55 45.62
N VAL A 124 -20.18 -10.81 44.51
CA VAL A 124 -20.71 -11.50 43.33
C VAL A 124 -20.33 -12.97 43.37
N GLY A 125 -21.30 -13.86 43.26
CA GLY A 125 -21.05 -15.30 43.25
C GLY A 125 -20.31 -15.71 41.97
N ARG A 126 -19.25 -16.53 42.10
CA ARG A 126 -18.45 -16.98 40.95
C ARG A 126 -19.30 -17.78 39.96
N ASN A 127 -20.02 -18.76 40.49
CA ASN A 127 -20.94 -19.62 39.75
C ASN A 127 -22.31 -18.96 39.47
N THR A 128 -22.44 -17.64 39.61
CA THR A 128 -23.71 -16.93 39.32
C THR A 128 -23.52 -15.61 38.59
N GLY A 129 -22.31 -15.02 38.60
CA GLY A 129 -22.03 -13.71 38.00
C GLY A 129 -20.91 -13.70 36.96
N PHE A 130 -20.30 -14.85 36.63
CA PHE A 130 -19.16 -14.90 35.72
C PHE A 130 -19.31 -15.95 34.62
N TYR A 131 -18.69 -15.64 33.47
CA TYR A 131 -18.29 -16.61 32.46
C TYR A 131 -16.90 -17.16 32.79
N SER A 132 -16.62 -18.39 32.36
CA SER A 132 -15.28 -18.97 32.40
C SER A 132 -14.74 -19.23 31.00
N ILE A 133 -13.53 -18.72 30.73
CA ILE A 133 -12.79 -18.98 29.50
C ILE A 133 -11.54 -19.77 29.86
N CYS A 134 -11.43 -21.00 29.35
CA CYS A 134 -10.28 -21.87 29.59
C CYS A 134 -9.34 -21.88 28.38
N GLY A 135 -8.10 -21.45 28.57
CA GLY A 135 -7.03 -21.67 27.59
C GLY A 135 -6.55 -23.12 27.64
N LEU A 136 -6.52 -23.80 26.49
CA LEU A 136 -6.00 -25.16 26.37
C LEU A 136 -4.46 -25.16 26.36
N LEU A 137 -3.86 -24.89 27.52
CA LEU A 137 -2.41 -24.89 27.77
C LEU A 137 -2.07 -25.42 29.17
N ARG A 138 -0.80 -25.80 29.35
CA ARG A 138 -0.20 -26.16 30.65
C ARG A 138 0.23 -24.90 31.39
N SER A 139 0.33 -24.94 32.72
CA SER A 139 0.57 -23.74 33.55
C SER A 139 1.75 -22.88 33.10
N GLN A 140 2.85 -23.53 32.73
CA GLN A 140 4.12 -22.93 32.35
C GLN A 140 4.20 -22.51 30.87
N ASP A 141 3.22 -22.84 30.04
CA ASP A 141 3.27 -22.52 28.62
C ASP A 141 2.98 -21.04 28.38
N ALA A 142 3.75 -20.41 27.48
CA ALA A 142 3.44 -19.05 27.06
C ALA A 142 2.15 -19.07 26.21
N PRO A 143 1.13 -18.25 26.52
CA PRO A 143 -0.10 -18.24 25.75
C PRO A 143 0.17 -17.71 24.34
N ALA A 144 -0.13 -18.51 23.32
CA ALA A 144 0.06 -18.13 21.92
C ALA A 144 -0.74 -16.85 21.58
N LYS A 145 -0.20 -16.02 20.67
CA LYS A 145 -0.87 -14.76 20.28
C LYS A 145 -2.29 -14.99 19.75
N ALA A 146 -2.48 -16.03 18.92
CA ALA A 146 -3.79 -16.38 18.38
C ALA A 146 -4.82 -16.72 19.47
N MET A 147 -4.38 -17.40 20.54
CA MET A 147 -5.22 -17.64 21.72
C MET A 147 -5.58 -16.32 22.42
N ARG A 148 -4.60 -15.46 22.71
CA ARG A 148 -4.86 -14.18 23.40
C ARG A 148 -5.81 -13.28 22.62
N ASP A 149 -5.60 -13.17 21.31
CA ASP A 149 -6.49 -12.42 20.41
C ASP A 149 -7.92 -13.00 20.42
N SER A 150 -8.06 -14.33 20.45
CA SER A 150 -9.35 -15.01 20.44
C SER A 150 -10.09 -14.88 21.77
N ILE A 151 -9.36 -14.97 22.90
CA ILE A 151 -9.90 -14.68 24.23
C ILE A 151 -10.41 -13.24 24.30
N LYS A 152 -9.62 -12.27 23.82
CA LYS A 152 -10.04 -10.86 23.75
C LYS A 152 -11.32 -10.67 22.93
N ASN A 153 -11.40 -11.30 21.76
CA ASN A 153 -12.57 -11.25 20.89
C ASN A 153 -13.81 -11.91 21.51
N LEU A 154 -13.61 -12.99 22.28
CA LEU A 154 -14.69 -13.65 23.01
C LEU A 154 -15.19 -12.79 24.16
N ILE A 155 -14.32 -12.18 24.96
CA ILE A 155 -14.72 -11.24 26.02
C ILE A 155 -15.51 -10.08 25.44
N TRP A 156 -15.08 -9.56 24.30
CA TRP A 156 -15.82 -8.55 23.55
C TRP A 156 -17.24 -9.01 23.20
N HIS A 157 -17.34 -10.18 22.57
CA HIS A 157 -18.61 -10.77 22.16
C HIS A 157 -19.57 -10.89 23.36
N LEU A 158 -19.07 -11.41 24.48
CA LEU A 158 -19.83 -11.58 25.71
C LEU A 158 -20.27 -10.25 26.33
N ARG A 159 -19.51 -9.18 26.17
CA ARG A 159 -19.87 -7.87 26.72
C ARG A 159 -20.78 -7.06 25.78
N ALA A 160 -20.66 -7.22 24.47
CA ALA A 160 -21.27 -6.29 23.51
C ALA A 160 -22.31 -6.93 22.59
N GLU A 161 -22.11 -8.18 22.17
CA GLU A 161 -22.82 -8.78 21.03
C GLU A 161 -23.89 -9.80 21.44
N VAL A 162 -23.88 -10.29 22.69
CA VAL A 162 -24.91 -11.19 23.23
C VAL A 162 -26.13 -10.42 23.74
N SER A 163 -27.25 -11.14 23.94
CA SER A 163 -28.48 -10.56 24.50
C SER A 163 -28.25 -9.94 25.88
N ALA A 164 -29.05 -8.93 26.23
CA ALA A 164 -28.89 -8.19 27.48
C ALA A 164 -28.86 -9.11 28.73
N SER A 165 -29.68 -10.17 28.74
CA SER A 165 -29.74 -11.14 29.84
C SER A 165 -28.51 -12.06 29.95
N LYS A 166 -27.66 -12.11 28.91
CA LYS A 166 -26.45 -12.95 28.85
C LYS A 166 -25.18 -12.12 28.79
N ARG A 167 -25.27 -10.79 28.91
CA ARG A 167 -24.13 -9.90 28.81
C ARG A 167 -23.17 -10.10 29.98
N ALA A 168 -21.87 -10.20 29.72
CA ALA A 168 -20.85 -10.22 30.76
C ALA A 168 -20.60 -8.82 31.33
N GLY A 169 -20.31 -8.77 32.63
CA GLY A 169 -19.84 -7.56 33.30
C GLY A 169 -18.37 -7.21 33.00
N GLY A 170 -17.89 -6.16 33.65
CA GLY A 170 -16.59 -5.54 33.34
C GLY A 170 -15.38 -6.19 33.96
N LEU A 171 -15.58 -7.13 34.88
CA LEU A 171 -14.47 -7.77 35.55
C LEU A 171 -13.79 -8.76 34.58
N LEU A 172 -12.46 -8.71 34.55
CA LEU A 172 -11.60 -9.73 33.94
C LEU A 172 -10.62 -10.16 35.03
N LEU A 173 -10.76 -11.39 35.49
CA LEU A 173 -10.07 -11.87 36.69
C LEU A 173 -9.35 -13.20 36.42
N PRO A 174 -8.20 -13.45 37.07
CA PRO A 174 -7.58 -14.77 37.06
C PRO A 174 -8.34 -15.69 38.03
N HIS A 175 -8.36 -16.98 37.74
CA HIS A 175 -8.94 -17.95 38.67
C HIS A 175 -8.27 -17.93 40.07
N SER A 176 -6.95 -17.69 40.12
CA SER A 176 -6.13 -17.62 41.34
C SER A 176 -6.49 -16.48 42.29
N LEU A 177 -7.28 -15.50 41.86
CA LEU A 177 -7.72 -14.44 42.75
C LEU A 177 -8.52 -15.07 43.90
N GLY A 178 -8.02 -15.06 45.14
CA GLY A 178 -8.75 -15.60 46.29
C GLY A 178 -8.76 -17.13 46.45
N TYR A 179 -7.95 -17.87 45.67
CA TYR A 179 -7.70 -19.30 45.88
C TYR A 179 -6.21 -19.59 45.81
N ASP A 180 -5.75 -20.55 46.62
CA ASP A 180 -4.40 -21.10 46.52
C ASP A 180 -4.35 -22.10 45.35
N THR A 181 -4.18 -21.58 44.14
CA THR A 181 -4.13 -22.39 42.91
C THR A 181 -3.16 -21.79 41.91
N GLU A 182 -2.49 -22.67 41.15
CA GLU A 182 -1.64 -22.27 40.02
C GLU A 182 -2.48 -21.74 38.84
N CYS A 183 -3.79 -22.00 38.79
CA CYS A 183 -4.66 -21.54 37.70
C CYS A 183 -4.87 -20.02 37.71
N PRO A 184 -4.65 -19.27 36.59
CA PRO A 184 -4.52 -19.74 35.20
C PRO A 184 -3.10 -19.85 34.64
N GLY A 185 -2.08 -20.04 35.48
CA GLY A 185 -0.68 -20.15 35.08
C GLY A 185 -0.18 -18.86 34.44
N ASN A 186 0.56 -18.97 33.34
CA ASN A 186 1.06 -17.83 32.58
C ASN A 186 -0.01 -16.95 31.92
N LEU A 187 -1.30 -17.33 31.96
CA LEU A 187 -2.39 -16.41 31.60
C LEU A 187 -2.68 -15.36 32.69
N THR A 188 -2.13 -15.51 33.90
CA THR A 188 -2.43 -14.63 35.05
C THR A 188 -2.16 -13.16 34.74
N SER A 189 -1.02 -12.84 34.10
CA SER A 189 -0.66 -11.46 33.73
C SER A 189 -1.59 -10.84 32.69
N TYR A 190 -2.34 -11.67 31.96
CA TYR A 190 -3.31 -11.24 30.95
C TYR A 190 -4.75 -11.20 31.49
N ALA A 191 -5.00 -11.78 32.66
CA ALA A 191 -6.34 -11.88 33.25
C ALA A 191 -6.62 -10.72 34.22
N ALA A 192 -6.38 -9.49 33.76
CA ALA A 192 -6.58 -8.28 34.56
C ALA A 192 -7.19 -7.15 33.72
N ALA A 193 -7.83 -6.20 34.38
CA ALA A 193 -8.34 -5.01 33.70
C ALA A 193 -7.22 -4.28 32.94
N ARG A 194 -7.54 -3.79 31.73
CA ARG A 194 -6.62 -3.11 30.79
C ARG A 194 -5.43 -3.95 30.30
N SER A 195 -5.43 -5.27 30.53
CA SER A 195 -4.46 -6.17 29.93
C SER A 195 -4.64 -6.26 28.41
N GLU A 196 -3.71 -6.94 27.72
CA GLU A 196 -3.83 -7.23 26.29
C GLU A 196 -5.15 -7.93 25.94
N MET A 197 -5.66 -8.81 26.83
CA MET A 197 -6.90 -9.57 26.64
C MET A 197 -8.16 -8.83 27.11
N ASP A 198 -8.04 -7.69 27.79
CA ASP A 198 -9.21 -6.89 28.18
C ASP A 198 -9.60 -5.91 27.06
N PRO A 199 -10.74 -6.10 26.38
CA PRO A 199 -11.23 -5.13 25.41
C PRO A 199 -11.97 -3.94 26.06
N GLY A 200 -12.06 -3.90 27.39
CA GLY A 200 -12.84 -2.90 28.14
C GLY A 200 -14.34 -3.21 28.19
N MET A 201 -15.09 -2.39 28.94
CA MET A 201 -16.54 -2.48 28.99
C MET A 201 -17.20 -1.67 27.87
N PRO A 202 -18.26 -2.21 27.26
CA PRO A 202 -19.30 -1.41 26.64
C PRO A 202 -19.92 -0.54 27.71
N VAL A 203 -19.70 0.76 27.59
CA VAL A 203 -20.25 1.71 28.55
C VAL A 203 -21.77 1.76 28.32
N ALA A 204 -22.53 1.30 29.32
CA ALA A 204 -23.99 1.18 29.23
C ALA A 204 -24.65 2.56 29.21
N GLY A 205 -25.45 2.86 28.18
CA GLY A 205 -26.13 4.15 28.04
C GLY A 205 -25.21 5.34 27.72
N LYS A 206 -23.91 5.08 27.57
CA LYS A 206 -22.93 6.00 26.99
C LYS A 206 -22.02 5.15 26.13
N GLU A 207 -22.38 4.83 24.89
CA GLU A 207 -21.35 4.44 23.92
C GLU A 207 -20.20 5.46 24.02
N PRO A 208 -18.92 5.06 23.86
CA PRO A 208 -17.83 6.03 23.80
C PRO A 208 -18.25 7.15 22.85
N ASP A 209 -18.11 8.42 23.27
CA ASP A 209 -18.71 9.60 22.64
C ASP A 209 -18.70 9.54 21.10
N GLY A 210 -19.75 8.94 20.52
CA GLY A 210 -19.89 8.69 19.08
C GLY A 210 -18.84 7.79 18.42
N LEU A 211 -19.25 7.16 17.31
CA LEU A 211 -18.30 6.78 16.26
C LEU A 211 -17.59 8.06 15.81
N GLN A 212 -16.26 8.13 15.92
CA GLN A 212 -15.51 9.30 15.45
C GLN A 212 -15.55 9.36 13.93
N ILE A 213 -16.39 10.26 13.43
CA ILE A 213 -16.56 10.54 12.01
C ILE A 213 -15.98 11.92 11.75
N ILE A 214 -15.01 11.99 10.86
CA ILE A 214 -14.48 13.23 10.33
C ILE A 214 -15.56 13.81 9.43
N SER A 215 -16.23 14.83 9.94
CA SER A 215 -17.35 15.48 9.26
C SER A 215 -16.92 16.07 7.93
N ARG A 216 -17.91 16.33 7.07
CA ARG A 216 -17.70 17.05 5.81
C ARG A 216 -16.92 18.34 5.99
N SER A 217 -17.22 19.10 7.04
CA SER A 217 -16.51 20.35 7.34
C SER A 217 -15.04 20.12 7.71
N GLN A 218 -14.74 19.08 8.48
CA GLN A 218 -13.39 18.78 8.93
C GLN A 218 -12.48 18.38 7.78
N TRP A 219 -12.95 17.53 6.85
CA TRP A 219 -12.16 17.23 5.64
C TRP A 219 -12.28 18.25 4.51
N GLY A 220 -13.00 19.33 4.79
CA GLY A 220 -13.09 20.50 3.94
C GLY A 220 -13.96 20.30 2.71
N ALA A 221 -14.98 19.42 2.75
CA ALA A 221 -15.88 19.04 1.66
C ALA A 221 -16.47 20.21 0.87
N ARG A 222 -16.65 20.00 -0.45
CA ARG A 222 -17.32 20.98 -1.31
C ARG A 222 -18.81 20.90 -1.01
N PRO A 223 -19.55 22.02 -1.12
CA PRO A 223 -21.00 21.97 -1.14
C PRO A 223 -21.46 21.00 -2.24
N PRO A 224 -22.42 20.10 -1.96
CA PRO A 224 -23.05 19.32 -3.02
C PRO A 224 -23.81 20.25 -3.98
N ARG A 225 -23.92 19.88 -5.26
CA ARG A 225 -24.75 20.61 -6.23
C ARG A 225 -26.25 20.44 -5.96
N ASP A 226 -26.64 19.26 -5.45
CA ASP A 226 -28.00 18.90 -5.05
C ASP A 226 -27.98 17.64 -4.15
N GLU A 227 -29.09 17.32 -3.47
CA GLU A 227 -29.23 16.14 -2.62
C GLU A 227 -30.65 15.58 -2.50
N ASP A 228 -30.77 14.25 -2.61
CA ASP A 228 -32.00 13.53 -2.24
C ASP A 228 -31.87 12.95 -0.83
N ARG A 229 -32.90 13.14 0.00
CA ARG A 229 -32.95 12.64 1.38
C ARG A 229 -33.64 11.28 1.47
N VAL A 230 -33.15 10.43 2.37
CA VAL A 230 -33.76 9.14 2.73
C VAL A 230 -33.56 8.88 4.21
N THR A 231 -34.62 8.41 4.88
CA THR A 231 -34.54 8.09 6.31
C THR A 231 -33.78 6.78 6.49
N PRO A 232 -32.81 6.68 7.41
CA PRO A 232 -32.07 5.45 7.64
C PRO A 232 -32.93 4.20 7.89
N SER A 233 -34.08 4.34 8.54
CA SER A 233 -35.04 3.24 8.77
C SER A 233 -35.63 2.63 7.49
N GLN A 234 -35.60 3.36 6.37
CA GLN A 234 -36.06 2.88 5.06
C GLN A 234 -35.00 2.02 4.36
N ARG A 235 -33.72 2.11 4.78
CA ARG A 235 -32.62 1.36 4.18
C ARG A 235 -32.66 -0.10 4.59
N THR A 236 -32.18 -0.97 3.73
CA THR A 236 -32.20 -2.43 3.90
C THR A 236 -30.83 -3.08 3.79
N GLY A 237 -29.80 -2.36 3.34
CA GLY A 237 -28.47 -2.92 3.22
C GLY A 237 -27.30 -1.96 3.41
N PHE A 238 -26.10 -2.54 3.41
CA PHE A 238 -24.83 -1.87 3.60
C PHE A 238 -23.82 -2.48 2.64
N ALA A 239 -23.39 -1.70 1.65
CA ALA A 239 -22.51 -2.10 0.56
C ALA A 239 -21.08 -1.59 0.78
N VAL A 240 -20.10 -2.49 0.71
CA VAL A 240 -18.66 -2.16 0.79
C VAL A 240 -18.08 -1.97 -0.61
N HIS A 241 -17.29 -0.90 -0.77
CA HIS A 241 -16.61 -0.46 -1.98
C HIS A 241 -15.11 -0.24 -1.71
N TYR A 242 -14.32 -0.10 -2.78
CA TYR A 242 -13.01 0.54 -2.75
C TYR A 242 -12.99 1.77 -3.67
N SER A 243 -11.95 2.61 -3.63
CA SER A 243 -11.79 3.71 -4.60
C SER A 243 -11.05 3.29 -5.87
N ALA A 244 -10.35 2.15 -5.85
CA ALA A 244 -9.39 1.72 -6.87
C ALA A 244 -8.24 2.72 -7.12
N GLY A 245 -8.07 3.70 -6.22
CA GLY A 245 -7.03 4.72 -6.25
C GLY A 245 -5.88 4.40 -5.29
N PRO A 246 -4.82 5.22 -5.26
CA PRO A 246 -3.76 5.08 -4.26
C PRO A 246 -4.29 5.33 -2.84
N THR A 247 -3.65 4.75 -1.84
CA THR A 247 -4.07 4.86 -0.43
C THR A 247 -3.82 6.25 0.19
N SER A 248 -3.04 7.08 -0.50
CA SER A 248 -2.83 8.50 -0.20
C SER A 248 -3.93 9.42 -0.78
N GLN A 249 -4.86 8.89 -1.57
CA GLN A 249 -5.95 9.67 -2.16
C GLN A 249 -6.86 10.25 -1.07
N THR A 250 -7.22 11.52 -1.18
CA THR A 250 -8.08 12.18 -0.19
C THR A 250 -9.57 12.07 -0.55
N PRO A 251 -10.50 12.14 0.43
CA PRO A 251 -11.93 12.27 0.15
C PRO A 251 -12.24 13.46 -0.79
N ARG A 252 -11.50 14.57 -0.66
CA ARG A 252 -11.52 15.73 -1.54
C ARG A 252 -11.21 15.38 -3.00
N ALA A 253 -10.14 14.62 -3.25
CA ALA A 253 -9.79 14.18 -4.60
C ALA A 253 -10.87 13.29 -5.22
N ILE A 254 -11.44 12.37 -4.43
CA ILE A 254 -12.57 11.52 -4.86
C ILE A 254 -13.82 12.37 -5.15
N GLN A 255 -14.11 13.37 -4.30
CA GLN A 255 -15.23 14.30 -4.52
C GLN A 255 -15.06 15.11 -5.81
N ASN A 256 -13.85 15.64 -6.07
CA ASN A 256 -13.58 16.39 -7.30
C ASN A 256 -13.73 15.52 -8.55
N TYR A 257 -13.20 14.29 -8.53
CA TYR A 257 -13.40 13.35 -9.64
C TYR A 257 -14.88 13.07 -9.91
N HIS A 258 -15.67 12.84 -8.87
CA HIS A 258 -17.12 12.60 -9.03
C HIS A 258 -17.88 13.83 -9.54
N MET A 259 -17.58 15.02 -9.02
CA MET A 259 -18.31 16.25 -9.40
C MET A 259 -17.88 16.81 -10.76
N ASP A 260 -16.58 16.87 -11.00
CA ASP A 260 -16.01 17.54 -12.17
C ASP A 260 -15.76 16.55 -13.32
N GLY A 261 -15.36 15.31 -13.00
CA GLY A 261 -15.16 14.24 -13.99
C GLY A 261 -16.47 13.56 -14.39
N ASN A 262 -17.26 13.09 -13.42
CA ASN A 262 -18.49 12.34 -13.69
C ASN A 262 -19.76 13.21 -13.75
N GLY A 263 -19.66 14.51 -13.43
CA GLY A 263 -20.80 15.43 -13.41
C GLY A 263 -21.78 15.21 -12.25
N TRP A 264 -21.44 14.38 -11.25
CA TRP A 264 -22.34 14.05 -10.14
C TRP A 264 -22.54 15.25 -9.20
N TRP A 265 -23.62 15.21 -8.43
CA TRP A 265 -23.91 16.26 -7.46
C TRP A 265 -22.92 16.32 -6.30
N ASP A 266 -22.32 15.18 -5.95
CA ASP A 266 -21.39 15.05 -4.83
C ASP A 266 -20.60 13.73 -4.93
N ILE A 267 -19.67 13.52 -4.01
CA ILE A 267 -19.01 12.23 -3.75
C ILE A 267 -20.04 11.09 -3.67
N GLY A 268 -19.82 9.97 -4.36
CA GLY A 268 -20.84 8.92 -4.48
C GLY A 268 -21.13 8.10 -3.21
N TYR A 269 -20.23 8.11 -2.24
CA TYR A 269 -20.32 7.24 -1.05
C TYR A 269 -20.93 7.96 0.15
N ASN A 270 -21.62 7.21 1.01
CA ASN A 270 -22.12 7.73 2.29
C ASN A 270 -20.98 7.97 3.27
N PHE A 271 -20.01 7.04 3.33
CA PHE A 271 -18.81 7.16 4.16
C PHE A 271 -17.58 6.64 3.41
N LEU A 272 -16.41 7.13 3.81
CA LEU A 272 -15.12 6.63 3.35
C LEU A 272 -14.25 6.22 4.53
N VAL A 273 -13.34 5.27 4.32
CA VAL A 273 -12.41 4.77 5.33
C VAL A 273 -11.02 4.64 4.73
N ASP A 274 -10.01 5.20 5.40
CA ASP A 274 -8.62 5.05 4.97
C ASP A 274 -7.90 3.85 5.64
N ARG A 275 -6.63 3.64 5.28
CA ARG A 275 -5.79 2.58 5.86
C ARG A 275 -5.57 2.70 7.36
N SER A 276 -5.70 3.87 7.95
CA SER A 276 -5.57 4.08 9.39
C SER A 276 -6.88 3.82 10.14
N GLY A 277 -7.97 3.56 9.42
CA GLY A 277 -9.31 3.39 9.99
C GLY A 277 -10.03 4.70 10.24
N ARG A 278 -9.51 5.84 9.78
CA ARG A 278 -10.23 7.11 9.91
C ARG A 278 -11.48 7.07 9.03
N ILE A 279 -12.63 7.44 9.62
CA ILE A 279 -13.92 7.46 8.94
C ILE A 279 -14.20 8.88 8.50
N PHE A 280 -14.52 9.06 7.22
CA PHE A 280 -14.90 10.32 6.61
C PHE A 280 -16.38 10.32 6.27
N GLU A 281 -17.07 11.38 6.67
CA GLU A 281 -18.44 11.63 6.22
C GLU A 281 -18.44 11.99 4.73
N GLY A 282 -19.00 11.11 3.90
CA GLY A 282 -19.34 11.44 2.52
C GLY A 282 -20.72 12.10 2.47
N ARG A 283 -21.69 11.45 1.85
CA ARG A 283 -23.10 11.89 1.88
C ARG A 283 -23.79 11.68 3.24
N GLY A 284 -23.15 10.99 4.18
CA GLY A 284 -23.66 10.80 5.53
C GLY A 284 -24.88 9.89 5.62
N TRP A 285 -25.61 9.98 6.74
CA TRP A 285 -26.69 9.05 7.09
C TRP A 285 -28.01 9.30 6.32
N MET A 286 -28.31 10.57 6.05
CA MET A 286 -29.64 11.02 5.62
C MET A 286 -29.77 11.23 4.10
N THR A 287 -28.70 11.04 3.33
CA THR A 287 -28.68 11.39 1.89
C THR A 287 -28.46 10.15 1.03
N VAL A 288 -29.19 10.05 -0.08
CA VAL A 288 -29.10 8.96 -1.07
C VAL A 288 -27.69 8.89 -1.66
N GLY A 289 -27.15 7.67 -1.77
CA GLY A 289 -25.83 7.42 -2.36
C GLY A 289 -25.80 7.63 -3.88
N ALA A 290 -24.61 7.58 -4.47
CA ALA A 290 -24.40 7.38 -5.91
C ALA A 290 -23.28 6.35 -6.13
N HIS A 291 -23.38 5.21 -5.44
CA HIS A 291 -22.33 4.19 -5.34
C HIS A 291 -22.67 2.89 -6.06
N ALA A 292 -23.96 2.56 -6.22
CA ALA A 292 -24.44 1.37 -6.91
C ALA A 292 -25.84 1.63 -7.50
N LYS A 293 -25.95 1.55 -8.83
CA LYS A 293 -27.21 1.71 -9.56
C LYS A 293 -28.29 0.78 -8.97
N ASP A 294 -29.51 1.27 -8.80
CA ASP A 294 -30.66 0.58 -8.18
C ASP A 294 -30.58 0.33 -6.65
N TYR A 295 -29.40 0.50 -6.04
CA TYR A 295 -29.18 0.29 -4.61
C TYR A 295 -28.86 1.57 -3.84
N ASN A 296 -28.68 2.70 -4.52
CA ASN A 296 -28.34 4.01 -3.95
C ASN A 296 -29.25 4.46 -2.78
N THR A 297 -30.56 4.24 -2.90
CA THR A 297 -31.55 4.60 -1.88
C THR A 297 -31.63 3.55 -0.77
N SER A 298 -31.64 2.27 -1.14
CA SER A 298 -31.85 1.16 -0.20
C SER A 298 -30.60 0.81 0.61
N HIS A 299 -29.39 1.17 0.15
CA HIS A 299 -28.13 0.79 0.78
C HIS A 299 -27.27 1.99 1.17
N PHE A 300 -26.65 1.90 2.34
CA PHE A 300 -25.47 2.71 2.65
C PHE A 300 -24.28 2.22 1.83
N GLY A 301 -23.56 3.13 1.17
CA GLY A 301 -22.31 2.81 0.48
C GLY A 301 -21.10 3.29 1.27
N VAL A 302 -20.19 2.38 1.62
CA VAL A 302 -18.95 2.69 2.33
C VAL A 302 -17.74 2.32 1.48
N CYS A 303 -16.88 3.29 1.20
CA CYS A 303 -15.70 3.13 0.35
C CYS A 303 -14.42 3.07 1.16
N PHE A 304 -13.64 2.01 0.98
CA PHE A 304 -12.25 1.99 1.41
C PHE A 304 -11.38 2.75 0.40
N ILE A 305 -10.57 3.70 0.87
CA ILE A 305 -9.64 4.47 0.04
C ILE A 305 -8.39 3.62 -0.24
N GLY A 306 -8.28 3.10 -1.45
CA GLY A 306 -7.19 2.21 -1.85
C GLY A 306 -7.61 1.21 -2.93
N ARG A 307 -6.75 0.21 -3.16
CA ARG A 307 -6.94 -0.88 -4.11
C ARG A 307 -7.23 -2.21 -3.40
N ASP A 308 -7.40 -3.27 -4.19
CA ASP A 308 -7.53 -4.63 -3.62
C ASP A 308 -6.26 -4.99 -2.82
N GLY A 309 -6.44 -5.59 -1.65
CA GLY A 309 -5.34 -5.96 -0.74
C GLY A 309 -4.79 -4.84 0.15
N ASP A 310 -5.14 -3.57 -0.09
CA ASP A 310 -4.64 -2.44 0.73
C ASP A 310 -5.35 -2.30 2.09
N ALA A 311 -6.53 -2.92 2.27
CA ALA A 311 -7.38 -2.73 3.43
C ALA A 311 -6.80 -3.36 4.70
N THR A 312 -6.31 -2.51 5.61
CA THR A 312 -5.77 -2.91 6.91
C THR A 312 -6.86 -3.41 7.86
N GLN A 313 -6.45 -4.04 8.97
CA GLN A 313 -7.39 -4.43 10.02
C GLN A 313 -8.08 -3.22 10.67
N ALA A 314 -7.39 -2.07 10.77
CA ALA A 314 -7.99 -0.83 11.28
C ALA A 314 -9.13 -0.35 10.36
N ALA A 315 -8.90 -0.34 9.04
CA ALA A 315 -9.93 -0.01 8.06
C ALA A 315 -11.13 -0.97 8.16
N LYS A 316 -10.88 -2.29 8.21
CA LYS A 316 -11.91 -3.32 8.35
C LYS A 316 -12.73 -3.15 9.64
N ASN A 317 -12.09 -2.86 10.77
CA ASN A 317 -12.77 -2.58 12.05
C ASN A 317 -13.65 -1.32 11.98
N SER A 318 -13.21 -0.31 11.23
CA SER A 318 -13.94 0.96 11.07
C SER A 318 -15.18 0.79 10.20
N ILE A 319 -15.04 0.07 9.08
CA ILE A 319 -16.17 -0.32 8.21
C ILE A 319 -17.17 -1.17 9.01
N ARG A 320 -16.67 -2.11 9.83
CA ARG A 320 -17.53 -2.91 10.72
C ARG A 320 -18.26 -2.03 11.74
N SER A 321 -17.59 -1.03 12.33
CA SER A 321 -18.21 -0.12 13.29
C SER A 321 -19.28 0.76 12.63
N LEU A 322 -19.04 1.23 11.41
CA LEU A 322 -20.05 1.90 10.58
C LEU A 322 -21.27 1.02 10.30
N TYR A 323 -21.07 -0.28 10.04
CA TYR A 323 -22.19 -1.21 9.81
C TYR A 323 -23.11 -1.33 11.04
N PHE A 324 -22.55 -1.47 12.25
CA PHE A 324 -23.39 -1.50 13.46
C PHE A 324 -24.09 -0.17 13.70
N LYS A 325 -23.39 0.96 13.52
CA LYS A 325 -24.03 2.26 13.64
C LYS A 325 -25.15 2.47 12.62
N ALA A 326 -24.98 1.94 11.41
CA ALA A 326 -26.00 1.94 10.37
C ALA A 326 -27.23 1.11 10.77
N ASN A 327 -27.04 -0.04 11.45
CA ASN A 327 -28.14 -0.85 11.97
C ASN A 327 -28.91 -0.09 13.05
N ASP A 328 -28.21 0.61 13.95
CA ASP A 328 -28.85 1.43 14.99
C ASP A 328 -29.71 2.53 14.38
N TYR A 329 -29.16 3.28 13.41
CA TYR A 329 -29.90 4.31 12.69
C TYR A 329 -31.08 3.72 11.90
N ALA A 330 -30.93 2.52 11.35
CA ALA A 330 -32.00 1.84 10.62
C ALA A 330 -33.05 1.18 11.54
N GLY A 331 -32.75 1.01 12.83
CA GLY A 331 -33.57 0.27 13.78
C GLY A 331 -33.67 -1.23 13.47
N LYS A 332 -32.77 -1.77 12.65
CA LYS A 332 -32.79 -3.17 12.18
C LYS A 332 -31.44 -3.61 11.64
N THR A 333 -31.23 -4.92 11.60
CA THR A 333 -30.05 -5.51 10.96
C THR A 333 -30.13 -5.32 9.44
N LEU A 334 -29.17 -4.58 8.88
CA LEU A 334 -29.04 -4.38 7.44
C LEU A 334 -28.37 -5.59 6.76
N THR A 335 -28.72 -5.85 5.51
CA THR A 335 -28.03 -6.85 4.69
C THR A 335 -26.60 -6.38 4.41
N ARG A 336 -25.61 -7.18 4.84
CA ARG A 336 -24.19 -6.97 4.52
C ARG A 336 -23.93 -7.41 3.09
N THR A 337 -23.43 -6.52 2.25
CA THR A 337 -23.11 -6.82 0.86
C THR A 337 -21.87 -6.02 0.40
N TYR A 338 -21.48 -6.21 -0.85
CA TYR A 338 -20.35 -5.55 -1.49
C TYR A 338 -20.70 -5.27 -2.95
N HIS A 339 -20.06 -4.28 -3.57
CA HIS A 339 -20.52 -3.73 -4.86
C HIS A 339 -20.69 -4.80 -5.97
N SER A 340 -19.73 -5.72 -6.12
CA SER A 340 -19.82 -6.78 -7.13
C SER A 340 -20.87 -7.86 -6.85
N ALA A 341 -21.54 -7.87 -5.69
CA ALA A 341 -22.71 -8.73 -5.44
C ALA A 341 -24.01 -8.08 -5.93
N ILE A 342 -24.01 -6.77 -6.13
CA ILE A 342 -25.20 -5.97 -6.47
C ILE A 342 -25.01 -5.15 -7.76
N GLY A 343 -23.93 -5.38 -8.50
CA GLY A 343 -23.61 -4.67 -9.72
C GLY A 343 -22.48 -5.35 -10.52
N SER A 344 -22.38 -5.02 -11.80
CA SER A 344 -21.33 -5.52 -12.69
C SER A 344 -20.04 -4.72 -12.52
N THR A 345 -19.18 -5.17 -11.61
CA THR A 345 -17.92 -4.51 -11.27
C THR A 345 -16.95 -5.47 -10.56
N GLN A 346 -15.66 -5.16 -10.56
CA GLN A 346 -14.67 -5.86 -9.73
C GLN A 346 -14.62 -5.34 -8.29
N CYS A 347 -15.14 -4.14 -8.04
CA CYS A 347 -15.20 -3.52 -6.72
C CYS A 347 -15.94 -4.41 -5.70
N PRO A 348 -15.44 -4.61 -4.46
CA PRO A 348 -14.28 -3.95 -3.82
C PRO A 348 -12.98 -4.76 -3.91
N GLY A 349 -12.79 -5.60 -4.93
CA GLY A 349 -11.66 -6.54 -4.98
C GLY A 349 -11.93 -7.85 -4.23
N ASN A 350 -10.95 -8.76 -4.22
CA ASN A 350 -11.08 -10.07 -3.59
C ASN A 350 -10.94 -10.03 -2.07
N ASP A 351 -10.07 -9.18 -1.52
CA ASP A 351 -9.82 -9.11 -0.08
C ASP A 351 -11.08 -8.69 0.69
N LEU A 352 -11.63 -7.51 0.35
CA LEU A 352 -12.84 -7.00 1.01
C LEU A 352 -14.08 -7.85 0.71
N ARG A 353 -14.19 -8.43 -0.50
CA ARG A 353 -15.27 -9.37 -0.84
C ARG A 353 -15.27 -10.59 0.07
N THR A 354 -14.11 -11.22 0.23
CA THR A 354 -13.94 -12.40 1.09
C THR A 354 -14.23 -12.03 2.54
N TRP A 355 -13.71 -10.89 3.00
CA TRP A 355 -13.95 -10.37 4.34
C TRP A 355 -15.44 -10.12 4.63
N VAL A 356 -16.19 -9.52 3.70
CA VAL A 356 -17.64 -9.29 3.88
C VAL A 356 -18.41 -10.63 3.88
N ARG A 357 -18.08 -11.56 2.98
CA ARG A 357 -18.69 -12.91 2.94
C ARG A 357 -18.50 -13.67 4.26
N ASN A 358 -17.34 -13.49 4.88
CA ASN A 358 -17.02 -14.09 6.18
C ASN A 358 -17.64 -13.34 7.38
N GLY A 359 -18.63 -12.47 7.14
CA GLY A 359 -19.38 -11.79 8.19
C GLY A 359 -18.69 -10.54 8.75
N MET A 360 -17.72 -9.97 8.01
CA MET A 360 -16.93 -8.80 8.41
C MET A 360 -16.16 -9.01 9.72
N PRO A 361 -15.22 -9.98 9.81
CA PRO A 361 -14.51 -10.25 11.04
C PRO A 361 -13.59 -9.09 11.48
N GLY A 362 -13.81 -8.55 12.67
CA GLY A 362 -13.02 -7.46 13.27
C GLY A 362 -13.55 -7.02 14.63
N THR A 363 -12.83 -6.19 15.38
CA THR A 363 -13.35 -5.58 16.62
C THR A 363 -14.26 -4.38 16.28
N THR A 364 -15.05 -3.93 17.25
CA THR A 364 -15.85 -2.70 17.16
C THR A 364 -15.51 -1.84 18.38
N TYR A 365 -14.76 -0.74 18.25
CA TYR A 365 -14.72 0.36 19.25
C TYR A 365 -13.83 1.56 18.85
N PRO A 366 -13.94 2.75 19.52
CA PRO A 366 -13.59 4.04 18.95
C PRO A 366 -12.08 4.10 18.71
N ILE A 367 -11.73 4.66 17.56
CA ILE A 367 -10.35 4.84 17.19
C ILE A 367 -9.90 6.09 17.95
N VAL A 368 -9.25 5.84 19.09
CA VAL A 368 -8.49 6.76 19.94
C VAL A 368 -9.31 7.63 20.92
N GLY A 369 -8.95 7.56 22.21
CA GLY A 369 -9.31 8.59 23.18
C GLY A 369 -8.59 9.89 22.85
N GLY A 370 -9.37 10.95 22.63
CA GLY A 370 -8.93 12.25 22.13
C GLY A 370 -9.87 12.71 21.03
N SER A 371 -10.18 14.01 20.93
CA SER A 371 -10.97 14.55 19.82
C SER A 371 -10.37 14.10 18.49
N PRO A 372 -11.17 13.65 17.49
CA PRO A 372 -10.62 13.30 16.18
C PRO A 372 -10.07 14.57 15.53
N VAL A 373 -8.76 14.76 15.62
CA VAL A 373 -8.07 15.77 14.83
C VAL A 373 -7.94 15.17 13.43
N TYR A 374 -8.84 15.53 12.54
CA TYR A 374 -8.49 15.54 11.12
C TYR A 374 -7.74 16.84 10.84
N ASN A 375 -6.43 16.73 10.93
CA ASN A 375 -5.41 17.72 10.59
C ASN A 375 -5.07 17.73 9.09
N GLY A 376 -5.79 16.97 8.26
CA GLY A 376 -5.56 16.93 6.82
C GLY A 376 -4.49 15.93 6.33
N GLU A 377 -3.86 15.11 7.19
CA GLU A 377 -2.65 14.36 6.79
C GLU A 377 -2.56 12.84 7.12
N PRO A 378 -1.82 12.03 6.33
CA PRO A 378 -1.55 10.60 6.56
C PRO A 378 -0.48 10.34 7.65
N PRO A 379 -0.23 9.09 8.12
CA PRO A 379 0.73 8.81 9.20
C PRO A 379 2.18 8.62 8.73
N GLY A 380 3.13 9.26 9.44
CA GLY A 380 4.58 9.00 9.47
C GLY A 380 5.35 10.11 10.24
N ASP A 381 6.29 9.78 11.13
CA ASP A 381 6.85 10.57 12.25
C ASP A 381 7.99 11.58 11.92
N GLY A 382 7.94 12.23 10.75
CA GLY A 382 8.98 13.06 10.11
C GLY A 382 9.49 14.30 10.86
N SER A 383 10.15 14.10 11.97
CA SER A 383 10.83 15.09 12.83
C SER A 383 11.90 15.97 12.16
N ALA A 384 12.11 15.85 10.85
CA ALA A 384 13.08 16.65 10.09
C ALA A 384 12.49 17.54 8.98
N GLY A 385 11.20 17.42 8.62
CA GLY A 385 10.62 18.22 7.54
C GLY A 385 11.38 18.04 6.21
N GLY A 386 11.10 16.95 5.50
CA GLY A 386 11.50 16.76 4.11
C GLY A 386 10.28 16.83 3.18
N LEU A 387 10.49 16.99 1.86
CA LEU A 387 9.45 17.12 0.81
C LEU A 387 8.37 16.03 0.75
N THR A 388 8.49 14.97 1.55
CA THR A 388 7.54 13.85 1.69
C THR A 388 6.78 13.85 3.02
N ASP A 389 7.16 14.72 3.96
CA ASP A 389 6.62 14.84 5.30
C ASP A 389 6.03 16.24 5.48
N VAL A 390 4.98 16.35 6.28
CA VAL A 390 4.41 17.67 6.54
C VAL A 390 4.98 18.26 7.83
N ARG A 391 5.46 19.49 7.69
CA ARG A 391 5.88 20.37 8.77
C ARG A 391 4.80 20.48 9.85
N SER A 392 5.15 20.18 11.10
CA SER A 392 4.23 20.29 12.24
C SER A 392 3.66 21.71 12.38
N ILE A 393 2.45 21.86 12.93
CA ILE A 393 1.78 23.17 13.06
C ILE A 393 2.65 24.18 13.81
N ALA A 394 3.33 23.76 14.88
CA ALA A 394 4.27 24.62 15.61
C ALA A 394 5.43 25.09 14.72
N SER A 395 5.92 24.23 13.83
CA SER A 395 6.96 24.60 12.86
C SER A 395 6.43 25.49 11.72
N GLN A 396 5.16 25.36 11.34
CA GLN A 396 4.50 26.30 10.43
C GLN A 396 4.33 27.69 11.08
N GLN A 397 3.86 27.75 12.33
CA GLN A 397 3.76 28.99 13.10
C GLN A 397 5.12 29.67 13.26
N ARG A 398 6.18 28.91 13.57
CA ARG A 398 7.56 29.42 13.60
C ARG A 398 8.03 29.94 12.24
N ALA A 399 7.70 29.26 11.16
CA ALA A 399 8.07 29.66 9.81
C ALA A 399 7.38 30.96 9.38
N VAL A 400 6.06 31.08 9.65
CA VAL A 400 5.29 32.32 9.44
C VAL A 400 5.89 33.49 10.24
N ASN A 401 6.18 33.28 11.52
CA ASN A 401 6.82 34.29 12.37
C ASN A 401 8.24 34.63 11.90
N GLY A 402 9.00 33.63 11.47
CA GLY A 402 10.37 33.78 10.97
C GLY A 402 10.46 34.64 9.70
N LEU A 403 9.39 34.71 8.90
CA LEU A 403 9.31 35.61 7.75
C LEU A 403 8.78 37.02 8.08
N GLY A 404 8.48 37.32 9.35
CA GLY A 404 8.11 38.66 9.82
C GLY A 404 6.61 38.95 9.88
N TYR A 405 5.75 37.92 10.00
CA TYR A 405 4.31 38.12 10.20
C TYR A 405 4.02 38.91 11.50
N THR A 406 3.19 39.94 11.43
CA THR A 406 2.93 40.86 12.57
C THR A 406 1.42 41.12 12.77
N PRO A 407 0.88 40.99 14.01
CA PRO A 407 1.56 40.50 15.21
C PRO A 407 1.95 39.02 15.08
N PRO A 408 3.02 38.57 15.76
CA PRO A 408 3.49 37.18 15.66
C PRO A 408 2.42 36.22 16.19
N LEU A 409 2.36 35.03 15.59
CA LEU A 409 1.51 33.94 16.04
C LEU A 409 2.03 33.32 17.34
N ASP A 410 1.13 32.92 18.22
CA ASP A 410 1.46 32.04 19.34
C ASP A 410 1.90 30.65 18.80
N VAL A 411 3.04 30.14 19.27
CA VAL A 411 3.58 28.83 18.85
C VAL A 411 3.05 27.75 19.79
N ASP A 412 1.76 27.48 19.70
CA ASP A 412 1.03 26.54 20.55
C ASP A 412 0.84 25.16 19.89
N GLY A 413 1.19 25.02 18.62
CA GLY A 413 1.01 23.78 17.86
C GLY A 413 -0.44 23.52 17.45
N LEU A 414 -1.33 24.51 17.58
CA LEU A 414 -2.74 24.41 17.21
C LEU A 414 -3.02 25.12 15.88
N PHE A 415 -3.72 24.43 14.98
CA PHE A 415 -4.06 25.01 13.68
C PHE A 415 -5.40 25.76 13.77
N GLY A 416 -5.32 26.99 14.26
CA GLY A 416 -6.46 27.89 14.40
C GLY A 416 -6.61 28.90 13.26
N PRO A 417 -7.65 29.74 13.30
CA PRO A 417 -7.91 30.78 12.28
C PRO A 417 -6.74 31.76 12.08
N LEU A 418 -5.98 32.07 13.15
CA LEU A 418 -4.80 32.92 13.08
C LEU A 418 -3.64 32.23 12.36
N THR A 419 -3.39 30.95 12.66
CA THR A 419 -2.39 30.12 11.96
C THR A 419 -2.73 29.99 10.47
N ASN A 420 -3.99 29.69 10.12
CA ASN A 420 -4.45 29.64 8.73
C ASN A 420 -4.22 30.97 7.99
N THR A 421 -4.52 32.11 8.63
CA THR A 421 -4.29 33.44 8.06
C THR A 421 -2.80 33.71 7.84
N GLY A 422 -1.96 33.34 8.82
CA GLY A 422 -0.51 33.43 8.73
C GLY A 422 0.09 32.56 7.63
N VAL A 423 -0.43 31.34 7.42
CA VAL A 423 0.00 30.44 6.34
C VAL A 423 -0.40 30.98 4.97
N LYS A 424 -1.63 31.49 4.80
CA LYS A 424 -2.04 32.17 3.55
C LYS A 424 -1.15 33.36 3.21
N TRP A 425 -0.80 34.15 4.23
CA TRP A 425 0.13 35.25 4.08
C TRP A 425 1.51 34.76 3.65
N LEU A 426 2.04 33.71 4.27
CA LEU A 426 3.32 33.12 3.90
C LEU A 426 3.29 32.55 2.48
N GLN A 427 2.23 31.84 2.10
CA GLN A 427 2.04 31.31 0.74
C GLN A 427 2.07 32.42 -0.31
N THR A 428 1.39 33.54 -0.03
CA THR A 428 1.47 34.74 -0.86
C THR A 428 2.90 35.28 -0.94
N LYS A 429 3.64 35.27 0.18
CA LYS A 429 5.03 35.72 0.25
C LYS A 429 6.01 34.82 -0.52
N VAL A 430 5.82 33.51 -0.47
CA VAL A 430 6.70 32.52 -1.14
C VAL A 430 6.24 32.17 -2.57
N GLY A 431 5.18 32.82 -3.06
CA GLY A 431 4.77 32.75 -4.47
C GLY A 431 3.91 31.54 -4.83
N VAL A 432 3.16 30.96 -3.88
CA VAL A 432 2.23 29.85 -4.12
C VAL A 432 0.78 30.23 -3.80
N SER A 433 -0.17 29.39 -4.23
CA SER A 433 -1.61 29.61 -3.97
C SER A 433 -1.88 29.77 -2.47
N ALA A 434 -2.53 30.88 -2.09
CA ALA A 434 -2.85 31.22 -0.70
C ALA A 434 -4.10 30.48 -0.19
N ASP A 435 -4.07 29.15 -0.23
CA ASP A 435 -5.18 28.29 0.20
C ASP A 435 -5.23 28.04 1.72
N GLY A 436 -4.14 28.37 2.42
CA GLY A 436 -3.98 28.23 3.88
C GLY A 436 -3.57 26.83 4.32
N LEU A 437 -3.20 25.96 3.38
CA LEU A 437 -2.78 24.59 3.65
C LEU A 437 -1.27 24.46 3.43
N TRP A 438 -0.53 24.06 4.47
CA TRP A 438 0.90 23.82 4.36
C TRP A 438 1.20 22.46 3.72
N GLY A 439 0.96 22.34 2.42
CA GLY A 439 1.26 21.14 1.65
C GLY A 439 2.69 21.10 1.11
N PRO A 440 3.08 20.02 0.41
CA PRO A 440 4.41 19.87 -0.19
C PRO A 440 4.83 21.03 -1.10
N LEU A 441 3.87 21.67 -1.79
CA LEU A 441 4.12 22.86 -2.60
C LEU A 441 4.48 24.09 -1.75
N THR A 442 3.79 24.28 -0.62
CA THR A 442 4.10 25.37 0.33
C THR A 442 5.43 25.12 1.03
N GLU A 443 5.72 23.86 1.36
CA GLU A 443 6.99 23.43 1.95
C GLU A 443 8.16 23.66 0.99
N ALA A 444 8.05 23.20 -0.25
CA ALA A 444 9.06 23.42 -1.29
C ALA A 444 9.33 24.91 -1.53
N ALA A 445 8.26 25.71 -1.65
CA ALA A 445 8.36 27.15 -1.86
C ALA A 445 8.95 27.88 -0.64
N TYR A 446 8.57 27.50 0.58
CA TYR A 446 9.12 28.05 1.81
C TYR A 446 10.61 27.76 1.96
N VAL A 447 11.04 26.51 1.73
CA VAL A 447 12.46 26.12 1.80
C VAL A 447 13.28 26.85 0.72
N ALA A 448 12.74 26.99 -0.49
CA ALA A 448 13.35 27.75 -1.57
C ALA A 448 13.45 29.25 -1.25
N TYR A 449 12.43 29.83 -0.61
CA TYR A 449 12.38 31.24 -0.23
C TYR A 449 13.32 31.58 0.94
N ASN A 450 13.46 30.70 1.94
CA ASN A 450 14.21 30.97 3.17
C ASN A 450 15.72 30.65 3.08
N GLY A 451 16.25 30.41 1.88
CA GLY A 451 17.70 30.28 1.63
C GLY A 451 18.34 28.97 2.11
N GLY A 452 17.56 27.91 2.37
CA GLY A 452 18.10 26.58 2.73
C GLY A 452 18.52 25.72 1.53
N GLY A 453 18.22 26.15 0.30
CA GLY A 453 18.64 25.50 -0.95
C GLY A 453 19.84 26.23 -1.55
N GLY A 454 20.92 25.52 -1.84
CA GLY A 454 22.05 26.06 -2.59
C GLY A 454 21.64 26.44 -4.02
N SER A 455 22.35 27.41 -4.62
CA SER A 455 22.19 27.80 -6.03
C SER A 455 22.32 26.63 -7.02
N ASP A 456 23.03 25.59 -6.60
CA ASP A 456 23.51 24.50 -7.46
C ASP A 456 22.64 23.23 -7.33
N GLY A 457 21.91 23.08 -6.21
CA GLY A 457 21.25 21.83 -5.80
C GLY A 457 22.24 20.73 -5.40
N GLY A 458 21.79 19.74 -4.62
CA GLY A 458 22.60 18.56 -4.28
C GLY A 458 21.77 17.44 -3.66
N LEU A 459 22.29 16.21 -3.55
CA LEU A 459 21.55 15.05 -3.01
C LEU A 459 20.95 15.28 -1.59
N THR A 460 21.44 16.29 -0.87
CA THR A 460 21.00 16.69 0.47
C THR A 460 20.27 18.04 0.51
N THR A 461 20.10 18.76 -0.62
CA THR A 461 19.48 20.10 -0.68
C THR A 461 18.58 20.28 -1.91
N ILE A 462 17.48 21.04 -1.77
CA ILE A 462 16.48 21.24 -2.83
C ILE A 462 16.89 22.43 -3.73
N ARG A 463 16.76 22.29 -5.06
CA ARG A 463 17.01 23.38 -6.02
C ARG A 463 16.06 24.56 -5.81
N THR A 464 16.54 25.79 -5.97
CA THR A 464 15.69 26.98 -6.06
C THR A 464 14.73 26.90 -7.25
N ALA A 465 13.57 27.56 -7.20
CA ALA A 465 12.60 27.54 -8.30
C ALA A 465 13.22 28.04 -9.62
N ALA A 466 14.06 29.07 -9.57
CA ALA A 466 14.80 29.55 -10.74
C ALA A 466 15.74 28.48 -11.31
N ALA A 467 16.45 27.73 -10.45
CA ALA A 467 17.31 26.63 -10.89
C ALA A 467 16.50 25.47 -11.49
N GLN A 468 15.30 25.18 -10.95
CA GLN A 468 14.40 24.18 -11.53
C GLN A 468 13.88 24.61 -12.91
N GLN A 469 13.45 25.87 -13.05
CA GLN A 469 13.02 26.45 -14.34
C GLN A 469 14.15 26.38 -15.39
N ARG A 470 15.39 26.72 -14.99
CA ARG A 470 16.57 26.60 -15.87
C ARG A 470 16.88 25.16 -16.25
N ALA A 471 16.77 24.21 -15.33
CA ALA A 471 17.02 22.81 -15.61
C ALA A 471 15.95 22.20 -16.55
N VAL A 472 14.68 22.55 -16.35
CA VAL A 472 13.56 22.20 -17.25
C VAL A 472 13.80 22.76 -18.65
N ASN A 473 14.12 24.05 -18.76
CA ASN A 473 14.43 24.69 -20.04
C ASN A 473 15.68 24.11 -20.70
N GLY A 474 16.68 23.75 -19.90
CA GLY A 474 17.94 23.16 -20.35
C GLY A 474 17.77 21.80 -21.03
N LEU A 475 16.75 21.02 -20.64
CA LEU A 475 16.39 19.78 -21.33
C LEU A 475 15.50 20.00 -22.57
N GLY A 476 15.08 21.25 -22.85
CA GLY A 476 14.33 21.61 -24.06
C GLY A 476 12.82 21.73 -23.87
N TYR A 477 12.31 21.92 -22.66
CA TYR A 477 10.86 22.15 -22.45
C TYR A 477 10.35 23.30 -23.33
N THR A 478 9.27 23.05 -24.06
CA THR A 478 8.73 24.00 -25.05
C THR A 478 7.22 24.20 -24.85
N PRO A 479 6.72 25.46 -24.79
CA PRO A 479 7.49 26.70 -24.78
C PRO A 479 8.36 26.82 -23.51
N PRO A 480 9.52 27.49 -23.59
CA PRO A 480 10.41 27.64 -22.43
C PRO A 480 9.71 28.40 -21.31
N LEU A 481 9.99 28.00 -20.07
CA LEU A 481 9.51 28.67 -18.87
C LEU A 481 10.19 30.03 -18.69
N ASP A 482 9.43 31.02 -18.23
CA ASP A 482 10.02 32.25 -17.72
C ASP A 482 10.80 31.94 -16.43
N VAL A 483 12.07 32.35 -16.37
CA VAL A 483 12.94 32.13 -15.20
C VAL A 483 12.75 33.28 -14.22
N ASP A 484 11.57 33.32 -13.60
CA ASP A 484 11.16 34.36 -12.65
C ASP A 484 11.47 33.98 -11.19
N GLY A 485 11.91 32.75 -10.93
CA GLY A 485 12.17 32.24 -9.59
C GLY A 485 10.91 31.96 -8.77
N VAL A 486 9.74 31.93 -9.40
CA VAL A 486 8.44 31.63 -8.78
C VAL A 486 8.02 30.19 -9.12
N PHE A 487 7.80 29.37 -8.10
CA PHE A 487 7.32 28.01 -8.29
C PHE A 487 5.79 27.97 -8.54
N GLY A 488 5.39 28.30 -9.77
CA GLY A 488 3.98 28.30 -10.21
C GLY A 488 3.55 27.06 -11.02
N PRO A 489 2.28 26.98 -11.45
CA PRO A 489 1.72 25.84 -12.19
C PRO A 489 2.47 25.48 -13.47
N LEU A 490 3.09 26.46 -14.13
CA LEU A 490 3.92 26.24 -15.31
C LEU A 490 5.25 25.58 -14.95
N THR A 491 5.86 25.98 -13.82
CA THR A 491 7.08 25.35 -13.31
C THR A 491 6.80 23.91 -12.89
N GLU A 492 5.70 23.66 -12.17
CA GLU A 492 5.26 22.31 -11.81
C GLU A 492 5.07 21.42 -13.06
N SER A 493 4.39 21.95 -14.09
CA SER A 493 4.19 21.24 -15.36
C SER A 493 5.51 20.93 -16.07
N GLY A 494 6.46 21.86 -16.02
CA GLY A 494 7.81 21.68 -16.51
C GLY A 494 8.60 20.61 -15.76
N VAL A 495 8.49 20.57 -14.43
CA VAL A 495 9.15 19.54 -13.60
C VAL A 495 8.53 18.17 -13.84
N LYS A 496 7.19 18.06 -13.96
CA LYS A 496 6.52 16.80 -14.35
C LYS A 496 7.05 16.28 -15.68
N TRP A 497 7.16 17.17 -16.66
CA TRP A 497 7.72 16.80 -17.95
C TRP A 497 9.16 16.31 -17.79
N LEU A 498 10.03 17.05 -17.09
CA LEU A 498 11.41 16.64 -16.85
C LEU A 498 11.51 15.28 -16.17
N GLN A 499 10.67 15.02 -15.16
CA GLN A 499 10.62 13.74 -14.44
C GLN A 499 10.27 12.57 -15.36
N THR A 500 9.30 12.75 -16.26
CA THR A 500 9.00 11.72 -17.27
C THR A 500 10.17 11.47 -18.20
N LYS A 501 10.94 12.51 -18.52
CA LYS A 501 12.12 12.44 -19.39
C LYS A 501 13.29 11.73 -18.72
N VAL A 502 13.57 12.01 -17.45
CA VAL A 502 14.68 11.36 -16.70
C VAL A 502 14.31 10.02 -16.05
N GLY A 503 13.11 9.48 -16.35
CA GLY A 503 12.70 8.13 -15.96
C GLY A 503 12.26 7.97 -14.50
N VAL A 504 11.74 9.02 -13.87
CA VAL A 504 11.19 8.97 -12.50
C VAL A 504 9.69 9.29 -12.47
N GLY A 505 9.03 9.00 -11.35
CA GLY A 505 7.63 9.35 -11.15
C GLY A 505 7.37 10.85 -11.34
N ALA A 506 6.40 11.20 -12.18
CA ALA A 506 6.09 12.58 -12.56
C ALA A 506 5.08 13.24 -11.60
N ASP A 507 5.52 13.54 -10.39
CA ASP A 507 4.72 14.19 -9.35
C ASP A 507 4.76 15.73 -9.40
N GLY A 508 5.70 16.31 -10.14
CA GLY A 508 5.91 17.75 -10.27
C GLY A 508 6.70 18.39 -9.14
N LEU A 509 7.27 17.57 -8.25
CA LEU A 509 8.08 18.01 -7.12
C LEU A 509 9.54 17.68 -7.35
N TRP A 510 10.41 18.68 -7.27
CA TRP A 510 11.85 18.46 -7.40
C TRP A 510 12.47 17.93 -6.10
N GLY A 511 12.28 16.63 -5.85
CA GLY A 511 12.83 15.92 -4.69
C GLY A 511 14.18 15.24 -4.96
N PRO A 512 14.78 14.57 -3.95
CA PRO A 512 16.06 13.88 -4.09
C PRO A 512 16.09 12.82 -5.20
N ALA A 513 14.97 12.14 -5.46
CA ALA A 513 14.87 11.19 -6.57
C ALA A 513 14.91 11.88 -7.94
N THR A 514 14.24 13.02 -8.08
CA THR A 514 14.31 13.86 -9.29
C THR A 514 15.70 14.45 -9.47
N GLU A 515 16.33 14.93 -8.40
CA GLU A 515 17.70 15.44 -8.43
C GLU A 515 18.69 14.34 -8.83
N ALA A 516 18.63 13.18 -8.21
CA ALA A 516 19.52 12.05 -8.53
C ALA A 516 19.35 11.60 -9.99
N ALA A 517 18.11 11.51 -10.47
CA ALA A 517 17.82 11.13 -11.85
C ALA A 517 18.25 12.21 -12.85
N TYR A 518 18.01 13.48 -12.55
CA TYR A 518 18.47 14.60 -13.37
C TYR A 518 20.00 14.63 -13.45
N VAL A 519 20.70 14.49 -12.32
CA VAL A 519 22.18 14.46 -12.28
C VAL A 519 22.73 13.25 -13.03
N ALA A 520 22.16 12.06 -12.83
CA ALA A 520 22.55 10.85 -13.55
C ALA A 520 22.31 10.99 -15.07
N HIS A 521 21.19 11.60 -15.46
CA HIS A 521 20.84 11.83 -16.86
C HIS A 521 21.71 12.90 -17.53
N THR A 522 22.21 13.88 -16.78
CA THR A 522 22.99 15.02 -17.33
C THR A 522 24.50 14.87 -17.18
N GLY A 523 24.98 13.80 -16.52
CA GLY A 523 26.42 13.49 -16.41
C GLY A 523 27.18 14.32 -15.37
N GLY A 524 26.47 14.90 -14.39
CA GLY A 524 27.09 15.53 -13.21
C GLY A 524 27.74 16.91 -13.39
N SER A 525 27.65 17.55 -14.57
CA SER A 525 28.17 18.91 -14.80
C SER A 525 27.03 19.94 -14.93
N ALA A 526 26.41 20.28 -13.80
CA ALA A 526 25.57 21.46 -13.68
C ALA A 526 26.45 22.68 -13.38
N ASN A 527 26.21 23.81 -14.04
CA ASN A 527 26.83 25.09 -13.67
C ASN A 527 26.31 25.57 -12.31
N ALA A 528 27.06 26.48 -11.67
CA ALA A 528 26.67 27.17 -10.42
C ALA A 528 25.32 27.91 -10.49
N ASP A 529 24.81 28.15 -11.70
CA ASP A 529 23.51 28.82 -11.90
C ASP A 529 22.34 27.84 -12.14
N GLY A 530 22.58 26.53 -12.02
CA GLY A 530 21.58 25.49 -12.29
C GLY A 530 21.29 25.25 -13.78
N GLY A 531 22.04 25.91 -14.68
CA GLY A 531 22.06 25.64 -16.12
C GLY A 531 23.11 24.59 -16.50
N LEU A 532 23.04 24.08 -17.73
CA LEU A 532 23.94 23.04 -18.24
C LEU A 532 25.18 23.66 -18.91
N THR A 533 26.38 23.14 -18.66
CA THR A 533 27.60 23.50 -19.44
C THR A 533 27.93 22.50 -20.53
N THR A 534 27.40 21.27 -20.44
CA THR A 534 27.87 20.11 -21.23
C THR A 534 26.78 19.41 -22.03
N ILE A 535 25.51 19.80 -21.91
CA ILE A 535 24.46 19.28 -22.79
C ILE A 535 24.53 19.99 -24.13
N ARG A 536 24.73 19.19 -25.19
CA ARG A 536 24.68 19.63 -26.58
C ARG A 536 23.40 20.44 -26.80
N SER A 537 23.53 21.69 -27.25
CA SER A 537 22.37 22.56 -27.47
C SER A 537 21.36 21.91 -28.42
N VAL A 538 20.07 22.20 -28.27
CA VAL A 538 19.02 21.63 -29.16
C VAL A 538 19.37 21.85 -30.64
N THR A 539 19.89 23.03 -30.97
CA THR A 539 20.40 23.36 -32.30
C THR A 539 21.51 22.41 -32.75
N ALA A 540 22.49 22.12 -31.88
CA ALA A 540 23.57 21.18 -32.17
C ALA A 540 23.09 19.72 -32.24
N GLN A 541 22.06 19.34 -31.48
CA GLN A 541 21.42 18.03 -31.60
C GLN A 541 20.71 17.90 -32.96
N GLN A 542 19.94 18.92 -33.36
CA GLN A 542 19.28 18.99 -34.67
C GLN A 542 20.31 18.92 -35.82
N TYR A 543 21.45 19.62 -35.68
CA TYR A 543 22.56 19.52 -36.64
C TYR A 543 23.17 18.12 -36.69
N ALA A 544 23.40 17.47 -35.54
CA ALA A 544 23.97 16.12 -35.50
C ALA A 544 23.03 15.07 -36.12
N VAL A 545 21.73 15.13 -35.82
CA VAL A 545 20.70 14.28 -36.44
C VAL A 545 20.67 14.47 -37.97
N ASN A 546 20.71 15.73 -38.44
CA ASN A 546 20.77 16.03 -39.86
C ASN A 546 22.10 15.61 -40.52
N GLY A 547 23.22 15.72 -39.79
CA GLY A 547 24.56 15.36 -40.23
C GLY A 547 24.71 13.87 -40.51
N LEU A 548 24.05 13.02 -39.71
CA LEU A 548 23.99 11.57 -39.93
C LEU A 548 23.02 11.15 -41.06
N GLY A 549 22.32 12.10 -41.69
CA GLY A 549 21.48 11.83 -42.87
C GLY A 549 20.02 11.52 -42.57
N HIS A 550 19.47 11.98 -41.44
CA HIS A 550 18.04 11.86 -41.13
C HIS A 550 17.16 12.49 -42.23
N THR A 551 16.16 11.75 -42.72
CA THR A 551 15.20 12.22 -43.74
C THR A 551 13.75 12.02 -43.30
N PRO A 552 12.88 13.05 -43.40
CA PRO A 552 13.18 14.42 -43.81
C PRO A 552 14.07 15.15 -42.78
N LYS A 553 14.88 16.10 -43.24
CA LYS A 553 15.74 16.89 -42.34
C LYS A 553 14.89 17.62 -41.28
N LEU A 554 15.46 17.76 -40.09
CA LEU A 554 14.92 18.59 -39.02
C LEU A 554 15.14 20.07 -39.34
N ASP A 555 14.15 20.89 -39.01
CA ASP A 555 14.29 22.34 -39.00
C ASP A 555 15.18 22.72 -37.81
N VAL A 556 16.23 23.51 -38.04
CA VAL A 556 17.21 23.87 -37.01
C VAL A 556 16.78 25.18 -36.34
N ASP A 557 15.74 25.07 -35.52
CA ASP A 557 15.07 26.18 -34.85
C ASP A 557 15.45 26.31 -33.36
N GLY A 558 16.24 25.37 -32.84
CA GLY A 558 16.59 25.32 -31.42
C GLY A 558 15.44 24.91 -30.50
N LEU A 559 14.31 24.44 -31.05
CA LEU A 559 13.15 23.98 -30.30
C LEU A 559 13.15 22.45 -30.18
N PHE A 560 13.02 21.96 -28.96
CA PHE A 560 12.97 20.52 -28.70
C PHE A 560 11.53 20.01 -28.81
N GLY A 561 11.01 20.03 -30.03
CA GLY A 561 9.67 19.55 -30.35
C GLY A 561 9.60 18.04 -30.65
N PRO A 562 8.40 17.50 -30.91
CA PRO A 562 8.20 16.07 -31.21
C PRO A 562 9.04 15.55 -32.39
N ARG A 563 9.35 16.42 -33.37
CA ARG A 563 10.21 16.08 -34.51
C ARG A 563 11.67 15.95 -34.10
N THR A 564 12.16 16.85 -33.23
CA THR A 564 13.51 16.78 -32.68
C THR A 564 13.67 15.53 -31.81
N GLU A 565 12.70 15.24 -30.93
CA GLU A 565 12.68 14.00 -30.14
C GLU A 565 12.74 12.75 -31.03
N ALA A 566 11.90 12.68 -32.07
CA ALA A 566 11.91 11.55 -33.01
C ALA A 566 13.25 11.42 -33.75
N GLY A 567 13.85 12.54 -34.13
CA GLY A 567 15.16 12.58 -34.77
C GLY A 567 16.30 12.11 -33.85
N VAL A 568 16.25 12.47 -32.55
CA VAL A 568 17.20 11.98 -31.54
C VAL A 568 17.03 10.49 -31.31
N LYS A 569 15.79 9.96 -31.21
CA LYS A 569 15.54 8.50 -31.13
C LYS A 569 16.11 7.75 -32.33
N TRP A 570 15.94 8.32 -33.52
CA TRP A 570 16.52 7.78 -34.74
C TRP A 570 18.06 7.78 -34.67
N LEU A 571 18.68 8.88 -34.24
CA LEU A 571 20.13 8.96 -34.10
C LEU A 571 20.65 7.97 -33.05
N GLN A 572 19.99 7.85 -31.91
CA GLN A 572 20.34 6.88 -30.86
C GLN A 572 20.29 5.44 -31.37
N THR A 573 19.25 5.10 -32.15
CA THR A 573 19.16 3.82 -32.85
C THR A 573 20.34 3.63 -33.81
N LYS A 574 20.76 4.69 -34.52
CA LYS A 574 21.89 4.67 -35.46
C LYS A 574 23.24 4.51 -34.78
N VAL A 575 23.46 5.12 -33.63
CA VAL A 575 24.74 5.08 -32.89
C VAL A 575 24.78 3.95 -31.83
N GLY A 576 23.75 3.11 -31.76
CA GLY A 576 23.74 1.90 -30.94
C GLY A 576 23.51 2.14 -29.45
N VAL A 577 22.68 3.12 -29.07
CA VAL A 577 22.23 3.34 -27.69
C VAL A 577 20.71 3.32 -27.58
N ASP A 578 20.20 3.17 -26.36
CA ASP A 578 18.77 3.13 -26.10
C ASP A 578 18.06 4.37 -26.67
N PRO A 579 17.03 4.22 -27.53
CA PRO A 579 16.36 5.34 -28.19
C PRO A 579 15.32 6.00 -27.28
N ASP A 580 15.78 6.60 -26.19
CA ASP A 580 14.93 7.32 -25.22
C ASP A 580 14.45 8.70 -25.73
N GLY A 581 15.10 9.22 -26.77
CA GLY A 581 14.79 10.49 -27.42
C GLY A 581 15.33 11.71 -26.70
N LEU A 582 16.30 11.53 -25.80
CA LEU A 582 16.97 12.60 -25.07
C LEU A 582 18.48 12.52 -25.27
N TRP A 583 19.09 13.68 -25.46
CA TRP A 583 20.53 13.73 -25.68
C TRP A 583 21.30 13.76 -24.37
N GLY A 584 21.47 12.58 -23.76
CA GLY A 584 22.27 12.38 -22.53
C GLY A 584 23.74 12.01 -22.79
N PRO A 585 24.55 11.83 -21.73
CA PRO A 585 25.97 11.44 -21.82
C PRO A 585 26.22 10.15 -22.60
N ALA A 586 25.31 9.18 -22.51
CA ALA A 586 25.40 7.95 -23.29
C ALA A 586 25.26 8.23 -24.79
N THR A 587 24.31 9.09 -25.18
CA THR A 587 24.12 9.54 -26.57
C THR A 587 25.28 10.39 -27.04
N GLU A 588 25.78 11.33 -26.23
CA GLU A 588 26.96 12.15 -26.55
C GLU A 588 28.19 11.27 -26.78
N ALA A 589 28.50 10.36 -25.84
CA ALA A 589 29.65 9.48 -25.96
C ALA A 589 29.51 8.50 -27.13
N ALA A 590 28.30 8.05 -27.48
CA ALA A 590 28.06 7.18 -28.62
C ALA A 590 28.14 7.94 -29.95
N TYR A 591 27.61 9.16 -30.00
CA TYR A 591 27.72 10.05 -31.15
C TYR A 591 29.18 10.45 -31.42
N ASP A 592 29.94 10.83 -30.40
CA ASP A 592 31.36 11.17 -30.54
C ASP A 592 32.20 9.95 -30.97
N ARG A 593 31.85 8.74 -30.50
CA ARG A 593 32.47 7.50 -30.98
C ARG A 593 32.08 7.17 -32.42
N TYR A 594 30.84 7.42 -32.79
CA TYR A 594 30.35 7.20 -34.15
C TYR A 594 31.02 8.16 -35.14
N GLU A 595 31.14 9.44 -34.79
CA GLU A 595 31.84 10.46 -35.57
C GLU A 595 33.37 10.30 -35.54
N GLY A 596 33.94 9.83 -34.43
CA GLY A 596 35.38 9.62 -34.24
C GLY A 596 35.91 8.29 -34.77
N GLY A 597 35.03 7.31 -35.01
CA GLY A 597 35.35 5.96 -35.46
C GLY A 597 36.11 5.10 -34.44
N ALA A 598 36.40 3.84 -34.82
CA ALA A 598 37.03 2.85 -33.94
C ALA A 598 38.49 3.12 -33.54
N GLY A 599 39.15 4.17 -34.08
CA GLY A 599 40.53 4.54 -33.75
C GLY A 599 41.58 3.46 -34.01
N LEU A 600 41.27 2.48 -34.88
CA LEU A 600 42.12 1.33 -35.17
C LEU A 600 43.34 1.73 -36.00
N THR A 601 44.49 1.12 -35.73
CA THR A 601 45.61 1.13 -36.68
C THR A 601 45.20 0.34 -37.92
N VAL A 602 45.27 0.95 -39.11
CA VAL A 602 44.95 0.29 -40.39
C VAL A 602 46.12 -0.56 -40.87
N ASP A 603 46.42 -1.63 -40.14
CA ASP A 603 47.56 -2.52 -40.36
C ASP A 603 47.21 -3.75 -41.22
N GLY A 604 45.92 -4.07 -41.39
CA GLY A 604 45.45 -5.25 -42.10
C GLY A 604 45.47 -6.52 -41.25
N THR A 605 45.69 -6.40 -39.93
CA THR A 605 45.64 -7.50 -38.97
C THR A 605 44.25 -7.59 -38.35
N PHE A 606 43.59 -8.74 -38.52
CA PHE A 606 42.29 -9.01 -37.92
C PHE A 606 42.47 -9.52 -36.48
N GLY A 607 43.01 -8.64 -35.63
CA GLY A 607 43.28 -8.92 -34.21
C GLY A 607 42.11 -8.55 -33.30
N PRO A 608 42.24 -8.76 -31.97
CA PRO A 608 41.16 -8.55 -31.01
C PRO A 608 40.54 -7.15 -31.04
N ALA A 609 41.32 -6.09 -31.29
CA ALA A 609 40.78 -4.74 -31.41
C ALA A 609 39.87 -4.58 -32.64
N THR A 610 40.28 -5.11 -33.80
CA THR A 610 39.47 -5.13 -35.03
C THR A 610 38.22 -6.01 -34.85
N VAL A 611 38.36 -7.15 -34.17
CA VAL A 611 37.24 -8.06 -33.86
C VAL A 611 36.22 -7.38 -32.95
N THR A 612 36.68 -6.77 -31.86
CA THR A 612 35.84 -6.04 -30.90
C THR A 612 35.08 -4.91 -31.61
N ALA A 613 35.78 -4.12 -32.42
CA ALA A 613 35.16 -3.04 -33.19
C ALA A 613 34.13 -3.54 -34.20
N LEU A 614 34.42 -4.64 -34.92
CA LEU A 614 33.48 -5.26 -35.84
C LEU A 614 32.26 -5.83 -35.09
N GLN A 615 32.46 -6.51 -33.96
CA GLN A 615 31.37 -7.04 -33.13
C GLN A 615 30.41 -5.94 -32.69
N TYR A 616 30.95 -4.80 -32.24
CA TYR A 616 30.13 -3.63 -31.94
C TYR A 616 29.34 -3.15 -33.16
N ALA A 617 29.98 -3.03 -34.34
CA ALA A 617 29.32 -2.54 -35.55
C ALA A 617 28.17 -3.45 -36.04
N ILE A 618 28.30 -4.76 -35.86
CA ILE A 618 27.29 -5.75 -36.30
C ILE A 618 26.31 -6.17 -35.20
N GLY A 619 26.36 -5.54 -34.03
CA GLY A 619 25.45 -5.83 -32.90
C GLY A 619 25.69 -7.18 -32.22
N ALA A 620 26.91 -7.71 -32.27
CA ALA A 620 27.32 -8.91 -31.52
C ALA A 620 27.93 -8.56 -30.16
N SER A 621 28.01 -9.54 -29.25
CA SER A 621 28.76 -9.38 -27.99
C SER A 621 30.24 -9.10 -28.30
N ALA A 622 30.74 -7.95 -27.82
CA ALA A 622 32.09 -7.48 -28.12
C ALA A 622 33.11 -8.07 -27.13
N ASP A 623 33.38 -9.37 -27.26
CA ASP A 623 34.33 -10.11 -26.42
C ASP A 623 35.75 -10.19 -27.03
N GLY A 624 35.94 -9.64 -28.23
CA GLY A 624 37.21 -9.67 -28.96
C GLY A 624 37.56 -11.04 -29.56
N VAL A 625 36.62 -12.00 -29.53
CA VAL A 625 36.78 -13.37 -30.03
C VAL A 625 35.91 -13.59 -31.27
N TRP A 626 36.53 -14.01 -32.38
CA TRP A 626 35.81 -14.26 -33.63
C TRP A 626 35.14 -15.63 -33.67
N GLY A 627 34.10 -15.80 -32.86
CA GLY A 627 33.33 -17.03 -32.71
C GLY A 627 32.11 -17.16 -33.63
N PRO A 628 31.39 -18.29 -33.56
CA PRO A 628 30.21 -18.56 -34.39
C PRO A 628 29.11 -17.49 -34.29
N GLU A 629 28.92 -16.88 -33.12
CA GLU A 629 27.93 -15.81 -32.93
C GLU A 629 28.30 -14.55 -33.71
N SER A 630 29.55 -14.10 -33.63
CA SER A 630 30.07 -12.96 -34.41
C SER A 630 29.93 -13.18 -35.92
N LYS A 631 30.14 -14.42 -36.37
CA LYS A 631 29.99 -14.81 -37.78
C LYS A 631 28.52 -14.79 -38.24
N ARG A 632 27.59 -15.30 -37.42
CA ARG A 632 26.14 -15.23 -37.70
C ARG A 632 25.65 -13.78 -37.73
N ALA A 633 26.10 -12.97 -36.78
CA ALA A 633 25.78 -11.54 -36.73
C ALA A 633 26.28 -10.81 -37.99
N LEU A 634 27.49 -11.12 -38.46
CA LEU A 634 28.01 -10.54 -39.71
C LEU A 634 27.15 -10.94 -40.91
N GLN A 635 26.73 -12.20 -41.01
CA GLN A 635 25.85 -12.65 -42.09
C GLN A 635 24.49 -11.96 -42.04
N GLN A 636 23.90 -11.79 -40.85
CA GLN A 636 22.65 -11.05 -40.65
C GLN A 636 22.78 -9.58 -41.01
N HIS A 637 23.89 -8.94 -40.61
CA HIS A 637 24.21 -7.55 -40.95
C HIS A 637 24.31 -7.37 -42.47
N LEU A 638 25.07 -8.22 -43.15
CA LEU A 638 25.24 -8.16 -44.61
C LEU A 638 23.92 -8.45 -45.36
N ASN A 639 23.07 -9.34 -44.85
CA ASN A 639 21.74 -9.53 -45.42
C ASN A 639 20.86 -8.28 -45.28
N THR A 640 20.97 -7.58 -44.14
CA THR A 640 20.16 -6.40 -43.84
C THR A 640 20.63 -5.17 -44.62
N TRP A 641 21.94 -4.93 -44.64
CA TRP A 641 22.53 -3.67 -45.11
C TRP A 641 23.17 -3.76 -46.50
N ALA A 642 23.39 -4.98 -47.01
CA ALA A 642 23.96 -5.21 -48.33
C ALA A 642 23.09 -6.11 -49.23
N ASP A 643 21.89 -6.48 -48.80
CA ASP A 643 20.96 -7.38 -49.52
C ASP A 643 21.65 -8.67 -50.01
N ALA A 644 22.52 -9.23 -49.15
CA ALA A 644 23.48 -10.24 -49.57
C ALA A 644 22.88 -11.65 -49.82
N GLY A 645 21.66 -11.93 -49.35
CA GLY A 645 20.96 -13.21 -49.55
C GLY A 645 21.69 -14.44 -48.98
N LEU A 646 22.53 -14.26 -47.96
CA LEU A 646 23.33 -15.32 -47.33
C LEU A 646 22.48 -16.22 -46.42
N ILE A 647 22.83 -17.50 -46.37
CA ILE A 647 22.35 -18.42 -45.33
C ILE A 647 23.12 -18.10 -44.03
N VAL A 648 22.39 -17.93 -42.92
CA VAL A 648 22.99 -17.65 -41.60
C VAL A 648 23.40 -18.95 -40.91
N ASP A 649 24.54 -19.49 -41.32
CA ASP A 649 25.09 -20.76 -40.82
C ASP A 649 26.22 -20.58 -39.79
N GLY A 650 26.77 -19.36 -39.66
CA GLY A 650 27.91 -19.06 -38.79
C GLY A 650 29.26 -19.35 -39.45
N ASP A 651 29.30 -19.56 -40.76
CA ASP A 651 30.52 -19.77 -41.53
C ASP A 651 30.90 -18.52 -42.35
N THR A 652 32.11 -18.02 -42.14
CA THR A 652 32.70 -16.93 -42.95
C THR A 652 33.36 -17.49 -44.21
N GLY A 653 32.61 -18.25 -44.99
CA GLY A 653 33.07 -18.81 -46.27
C GLY A 653 33.09 -17.78 -47.41
N PRO A 654 33.50 -18.19 -48.62
CA PRO A 654 33.70 -17.27 -49.75
C PRO A 654 32.47 -16.43 -50.12
N ALA A 655 31.25 -16.93 -49.92
CA ALA A 655 30.04 -16.17 -50.17
C ALA A 655 29.89 -14.97 -49.20
N THR A 656 30.08 -15.22 -47.90
CA THR A 656 30.07 -14.20 -46.85
C THR A 656 31.16 -13.15 -47.10
N VAL A 657 32.37 -13.59 -47.47
CA VAL A 657 33.49 -12.68 -47.75
C VAL A 657 33.24 -11.83 -49.00
N LYS A 658 32.73 -12.40 -50.10
CA LYS A 658 32.36 -11.63 -51.30
C LYS A 658 31.30 -10.58 -50.99
N ALA A 659 30.30 -10.92 -50.17
CA ALA A 659 29.30 -9.97 -49.72
C ALA A 659 29.92 -8.82 -48.92
N MET A 660 30.82 -9.14 -47.98
CA MET A 660 31.53 -8.13 -47.20
C MET A 660 32.42 -7.24 -48.08
N GLN A 661 33.19 -7.80 -49.03
CA GLN A 661 34.03 -7.04 -49.95
C GLN A 661 33.21 -6.07 -50.82
N ARG A 662 32.05 -6.52 -51.35
CA ARG A 662 31.12 -5.64 -52.08
C ARG A 662 30.61 -4.52 -51.19
N HIS A 663 30.19 -4.85 -49.98
CA HIS A 663 29.69 -3.87 -49.02
C HIS A 663 30.76 -2.82 -48.67
N LEU A 664 31.98 -3.25 -48.37
CA LEU A 664 33.12 -2.38 -48.11
C LEU A 664 33.45 -1.47 -49.30
N ASN A 665 33.42 -1.99 -50.52
CA ASN A 665 33.62 -1.18 -51.73
C ASN A 665 32.54 -0.10 -51.88
N THR A 666 31.27 -0.45 -51.64
CA THR A 666 30.17 0.52 -51.68
C THR A 666 30.30 1.59 -50.59
N MET A 667 30.71 1.21 -49.38
CA MET A 667 30.77 2.13 -48.24
C MET A 667 32.00 3.03 -48.27
N THR A 668 33.17 2.52 -48.65
CA THR A 668 34.45 3.24 -48.51
C THR A 668 35.17 3.54 -49.82
N GLY A 669 34.72 2.99 -50.96
CA GLY A 669 35.42 3.11 -52.24
C GLY A 669 36.75 2.34 -52.28
N ALA A 670 36.91 1.31 -51.44
CA ALA A 670 38.19 0.62 -51.22
C ALA A 670 38.82 -0.08 -52.45
N GLY A 671 38.06 -0.29 -53.53
CA GLY A 671 38.58 -0.89 -54.76
C GLY A 671 39.03 -2.35 -54.61
N LEU A 672 38.47 -3.09 -53.65
CA LEU A 672 38.78 -4.50 -53.41
C LEU A 672 38.34 -5.38 -54.58
N THR A 673 39.18 -6.35 -54.95
CA THR A 673 38.77 -7.49 -55.77
C THR A 673 37.77 -8.33 -54.99
N VAL A 674 36.63 -8.69 -55.62
CA VAL A 674 35.59 -9.52 -55.00
C VAL A 674 35.86 -11.00 -55.30
N ASP A 675 36.89 -11.55 -54.64
CA ASP A 675 37.39 -12.90 -54.82
C ASP A 675 36.85 -13.90 -53.79
N GLY A 676 36.38 -13.42 -52.64
CA GLY A 676 35.92 -14.25 -51.52
C GLY A 676 37.00 -14.66 -50.55
N ASP A 677 38.20 -14.07 -50.67
CA ASP A 677 39.32 -14.34 -49.77
C ASP A 677 39.46 -13.21 -48.73
N TRP A 678 39.35 -13.57 -47.44
CA TRP A 678 39.51 -12.60 -46.36
C TRP A 678 41.00 -12.39 -46.07
N GLY A 679 41.64 -11.60 -46.94
CA GLY A 679 43.04 -11.21 -46.81
C GLY A 679 43.26 -9.86 -46.12
N THR A 680 44.53 -9.45 -46.07
CA THR A 680 44.99 -8.19 -45.46
C THR A 680 44.33 -6.95 -46.09
N GLY A 681 44.10 -6.94 -47.40
CA GLY A 681 43.41 -5.85 -48.09
C GLY A 681 41.97 -5.67 -47.61
N THR A 682 41.22 -6.77 -47.51
CA THR A 682 39.85 -6.79 -46.98
C THR A 682 39.81 -6.29 -45.53
N THR A 683 40.77 -6.71 -44.69
CA THR A 683 40.88 -6.24 -43.30
C THR A 683 41.21 -4.75 -43.20
N LYS A 684 42.10 -4.21 -44.04
CA LYS A 684 42.42 -2.76 -44.04
C LYS A 684 41.20 -1.93 -44.43
N ALA A 685 40.45 -2.37 -45.44
CA ALA A 685 39.22 -1.72 -45.85
C ALA A 685 38.16 -1.77 -44.73
N LEU A 686 38.06 -2.91 -44.03
CA LEU A 686 37.20 -3.05 -42.86
C LEU A 686 37.61 -2.12 -41.72
N GLN A 687 38.88 -2.10 -41.32
CA GLN A 687 39.40 -1.18 -40.30
C GLN A 687 39.14 0.29 -40.67
N THR A 688 39.30 0.63 -41.95
CA THR A 688 39.01 1.97 -42.46
C THR A 688 37.52 2.30 -42.36
N ALA A 689 36.63 1.36 -42.71
CA ALA A 689 35.18 1.55 -42.59
C ALA A 689 34.75 1.72 -41.12
N LEU A 690 35.29 0.90 -40.22
CA LEU A 690 35.06 0.97 -38.77
C LEU A 690 35.60 2.29 -38.18
N ASN A 691 36.75 2.77 -38.64
CA ASN A 691 37.32 4.07 -38.27
C ASN A 691 36.56 5.27 -38.83
N GLN A 692 35.68 5.07 -39.81
CA GLN A 692 34.83 6.12 -40.34
C GLN A 692 33.42 6.06 -39.75
N GLY A 693 33.11 5.06 -38.93
CA GLY A 693 31.73 4.80 -38.45
C GLY A 693 30.78 4.36 -39.57
N ARG A 694 31.33 3.81 -40.67
CA ARG A 694 30.59 3.51 -41.92
C ARG A 694 30.53 2.00 -42.20
N PHE A 695 30.53 1.14 -41.19
CA PHE A 695 30.44 -0.31 -41.36
C PHE A 695 29.18 -0.88 -40.72
#